data_AF-L0G4Z8-F1
#
_entry.id   AF-L0G4Z8-F1
#
_cell.length_a   1.000
_cell.length_b   1.000
_cell.length_c   1.000
_cell.angle_alpha   90.00
_cell.angle_beta   90.00
_cell.angle_gamma   90.00
#
_symmetry.space_group_name_H-M   'P 1'
#
loop_
_entity.id
_entity.type
_entity.pdbx_description
1 polymer ?
#
loop_
_entity_poly.entity_id
_entity_poly.type
_entity_poly.pdbx_seq_one_letter_code
_entity_poly.pdbx_strand_id
1 'polypeptide(L)'
;MKNYYFPLMLSALVGIFLYGCQTDLPEVGELKSPVSFGFSLPAGNASSKVASNDFRLVVKAQVTISKADSSAEVLRKKELKVYESDGVLYAEEIFLPMGDYLITELLLLSEEGVAIFAIPGKGKLQDHIDRQLPLPFSVEGKNATKTVTMEVLSTLGFTPKEFGFDPAEVMFEEAEFFKVMLVEKGDPQNILNGAISLKKSDTTVSFEIDSIAKILLKEEYSYDNRSYLEASSPGYLSLNVFAGRDSLLQHKEDPLIIELEKLKDFYSFKIGLNAFHVRELQGMMVNSLEEVVNSRITLLHDGSALEEYKDVEVVIVEEEGYYFLETIDLPIGDFTIQELYLQNAEDKTLFAVPFTASYIEEYYKYSLPLQFSVSGDTKSHVRFFSVVDTRGFLPSEFNFDPDRISFKEEVLPFYVTLQEKDNPGKHPTGTLISGTNVEIKKEVSYLTRVNLFEGDYYDNHDVYVKVQANGYEEFKYMYPKDSLLQHHEDTPLVIELEVRSLVVDGVYRGNVVLETQAEVDEFAKWHCTTISGNLTIKGQRGAEDQIADLAGLQSITEVGGMVSISDCDHLSNLKGLEYLSSINGGRLEIARNNSLQNLKGLSGLTILNEFTISENASLVNLEGLENLKEIGGMVLESNPLLNALKGLDNVERMKSLWIDDSESLVDFNGFDTSISSLGTFVSINNHNLESLRGLILPACKIDGGVEITDNWSLESLAGLDFSQHVAFSVSLEYNSGLKDISAMAAIKTIGRKLTIETCHRLTSLNGLENLISVGTANSSESLEILDNKKLVDFCALTSLFTEGDVFGYDIQLNAYNPTEADMKTGKCVLRD
;
A
#
# COMPACT_ATOMS: atom_id res chain seq x y z
N MET A 1 84.16 -24.77 -20.62
CA MET A 1 85.52 -24.68 -21.19
C MET A 1 85.40 -24.70 -22.72
N LYS A 2 86.10 -23.75 -23.38
CA LYS A 2 86.53 -23.61 -24.80
C LYS A 2 86.38 -24.85 -25.71
N ASN A 3 86.27 -24.83 -27.05
CA ASN A 3 86.16 -23.92 -28.22
C ASN A 3 86.12 -24.91 -29.44
N TYR A 4 85.62 -24.67 -30.66
CA TYR A 4 86.11 -23.84 -31.79
C TYR A 4 85.12 -24.06 -32.99
N TYR A 5 84.53 -23.03 -33.64
CA TYR A 5 84.93 -22.28 -34.87
C TYR A 5 84.94 -23.03 -36.24
N PHE A 6 84.01 -22.62 -37.15
CA PHE A 6 84.11 -22.06 -38.55
C PHE A 6 85.21 -22.57 -39.54
N PRO A 7 85.14 -22.42 -40.91
CA PRO A 7 84.31 -21.47 -41.72
C PRO A 7 83.86 -21.85 -43.18
N LEU A 8 82.93 -21.01 -43.72
CA LEU A 8 82.70 -20.36 -45.06
C LEU A 8 82.82 -21.00 -46.49
N MET A 9 81.87 -20.48 -47.33
CA MET A 9 81.89 -20.04 -48.76
C MET A 9 81.79 -21.06 -49.92
N LEU A 10 81.28 -20.76 -51.14
CA LEU A 10 80.33 -19.80 -51.75
C LEU A 10 80.27 -20.08 -53.29
N SER A 11 79.07 -20.02 -53.89
CA SER A 11 78.76 -19.76 -55.34
C SER A 11 79.22 -20.82 -56.39
N ALA A 12 78.65 -21.02 -57.60
CA ALA A 12 77.63 -20.33 -58.39
C ALA A 12 77.11 -21.21 -59.59
N LEU A 13 75.86 -20.92 -60.00
CA LEU A 13 75.26 -20.85 -61.36
C LEU A 13 75.11 -22.06 -62.34
N VAL A 14 73.82 -22.32 -62.65
CA VAL A 14 73.13 -22.35 -63.98
C VAL A 14 73.18 -23.60 -64.89
N GLY A 15 71.98 -24.06 -65.26
CA GLY A 15 71.70 -24.84 -66.48
C GLY A 15 70.36 -25.57 -66.42
N ILE A 16 69.44 -25.23 -67.33
CA ILE A 16 68.00 -25.59 -67.34
C ILE A 16 67.75 -26.98 -67.96
N PHE A 17 66.62 -27.60 -67.56
CA PHE A 17 65.74 -28.55 -68.29
C PHE A 17 65.61 -29.99 -67.74
N LEU A 18 64.46 -30.17 -67.05
CA LEU A 18 63.47 -31.25 -67.13
C LEU A 18 63.96 -32.69 -67.41
N TYR A 19 63.76 -33.59 -66.43
CA TYR A 19 62.92 -34.78 -66.61
C TYR A 19 62.37 -35.20 -65.25
N GLY A 20 61.06 -35.47 -65.21
CA GLY A 20 60.29 -35.55 -63.98
C GLY A 20 60.40 -36.87 -63.21
N CYS A 21 59.84 -36.82 -62.01
CA CYS A 21 59.15 -37.92 -61.36
C CYS A 21 58.12 -37.28 -60.43
N GLN A 22 56.88 -37.18 -60.89
CA GLN A 22 55.76 -36.74 -60.07
C GLN A 22 55.25 -37.98 -59.33
N THR A 23 55.54 -38.02 -58.03
CA THR A 23 54.89 -38.92 -57.09
C THR A 23 53.57 -38.28 -56.67
N ASP A 24 52.51 -39.07 -56.67
CA ASP A 24 51.20 -38.67 -56.15
C ASP A 24 51.33 -38.18 -54.70
N LEU A 25 50.92 -36.93 -54.47
CA LEU A 25 50.69 -36.35 -53.16
C LEU A 25 49.20 -36.50 -52.80
N PRO A 26 48.86 -36.65 -51.50
CA PRO A 26 47.47 -36.72 -51.05
C PRO A 26 46.73 -35.41 -51.36
N GLU A 27 45.43 -35.50 -51.65
CA GLU A 27 44.56 -34.34 -51.89
C GLU A 27 44.76 -33.27 -50.80
N VAL A 28 45.07 -32.05 -51.25
CA VAL A 28 45.23 -30.88 -50.40
C VAL A 28 43.87 -30.56 -49.78
N GLY A 29 43.71 -30.85 -48.48
CA GLY A 29 42.55 -30.38 -47.72
C GLY A 29 42.48 -28.85 -47.79
N GLU A 30 41.30 -28.30 -48.08
CA GLU A 30 41.06 -26.86 -48.10
C GLU A 30 41.64 -26.20 -46.85
N LEU A 31 42.48 -25.16 -47.04
CA LEU A 31 42.99 -24.36 -45.92
C LEU A 31 41.81 -23.68 -45.22
N LYS A 32 41.60 -23.99 -43.94
CA LYS A 32 40.58 -23.36 -43.09
C LYS A 32 41.24 -22.37 -42.12
N SER A 33 40.62 -21.20 -41.95
CA SER A 33 41.06 -20.17 -40.99
C SER A 33 40.10 -20.10 -39.80
N PRO A 34 40.57 -19.78 -38.58
CA PRO A 34 39.73 -19.60 -37.41
C PRO A 34 38.88 -18.32 -37.50
N VAL A 35 37.62 -18.43 -37.12
CA VAL A 35 36.63 -17.34 -37.03
C VAL A 35 36.00 -17.38 -35.64
N SER A 36 35.95 -16.22 -34.97
CA SER A 36 35.30 -16.02 -33.67
C SER A 36 34.16 -15.03 -33.81
N PHE A 37 33.10 -15.19 -33.03
CA PHE A 37 31.95 -14.29 -32.98
C PHE A 37 31.91 -13.57 -31.64
N GLY A 38 31.79 -12.25 -31.65
CA GLY A 38 31.60 -11.43 -30.45
C GLY A 38 30.22 -10.77 -30.45
N PHE A 39 29.61 -10.61 -29.28
CA PHE A 39 28.25 -10.10 -29.13
C PHE A 39 28.22 -8.85 -28.25
N SER A 40 27.46 -7.85 -28.67
CA SER A 40 27.25 -6.60 -27.93
C SER A 40 25.76 -6.23 -27.89
N LEU A 41 25.37 -5.44 -26.89
CA LEU A 41 24.04 -4.86 -26.78
C LEU A 41 23.99 -3.47 -27.45
N PRO A 42 22.81 -3.03 -27.94
CA PRO A 42 22.62 -1.68 -28.46
C PRO A 42 22.97 -0.57 -27.47
N ALA A 43 23.53 0.53 -27.97
CA ALA A 43 23.75 1.73 -27.17
C ALA A 43 22.45 2.57 -27.09
N GLY A 44 21.75 2.54 -25.96
CA GLY A 44 20.52 3.30 -25.75
C GLY A 44 20.31 3.73 -24.29
N ASN A 45 19.70 4.90 -24.08
CA ASN A 45 19.33 5.42 -22.76
C ASN A 45 18.49 4.38 -21.99
N ALA A 46 18.60 4.37 -20.66
CA ALA A 46 17.93 3.44 -19.73
C ALA A 46 16.37 3.38 -19.83
N SER A 47 15.76 4.17 -20.71
CA SER A 47 14.35 4.19 -21.06
C SER A 47 14.01 3.64 -22.46
N SER A 48 14.98 3.08 -23.20
CA SER A 48 14.77 2.57 -24.56
C SER A 48 14.31 1.10 -24.58
N LYS A 49 12.98 0.93 -24.68
CA LYS A 49 12.09 -0.11 -25.27
C LYS A 49 12.54 -1.58 -25.54
N VAL A 50 13.80 -2.02 -25.42
CA VAL A 50 14.23 -3.44 -25.56
C VAL A 50 15.46 -3.81 -24.67
N ALA A 51 16.18 -2.83 -24.10
CA ALA A 51 17.46 -3.11 -23.45
C ALA A 51 17.38 -3.13 -21.91
N SER A 52 17.01 -4.27 -21.33
CA SER A 52 17.59 -4.69 -20.05
C SER A 52 17.62 -6.22 -19.99
N ASN A 53 18.80 -6.82 -20.12
CA ASN A 53 19.23 -8.06 -19.47
C ASN A 53 20.74 -8.25 -19.71
N ASP A 54 21.42 -8.77 -18.68
CA ASP A 54 22.84 -9.12 -18.66
C ASP A 54 23.05 -10.49 -19.36
N PHE A 55 24.21 -10.73 -19.97
CA PHE A 55 24.52 -11.99 -20.67
C PHE A 55 24.65 -13.22 -19.73
N ARG A 56 24.46 -13.06 -18.41
CA ARG A 56 24.62 -14.11 -17.38
C ARG A 56 23.90 -15.42 -17.67
N LEU A 57 22.74 -15.36 -18.32
CA LEU A 57 21.93 -16.55 -18.62
C LEU A 57 22.33 -17.24 -19.93
N VAL A 58 23.23 -16.64 -20.73
CA VAL A 58 23.68 -17.20 -22.00
C VAL A 58 24.83 -18.17 -21.78
N VAL A 59 24.64 -19.41 -22.21
CA VAL A 59 25.67 -20.47 -22.12
C VAL A 59 26.12 -21.00 -23.48
N LYS A 60 25.37 -20.69 -24.55
CA LYS A 60 25.67 -21.13 -25.92
C LYS A 60 25.22 -20.10 -26.96
N ALA A 61 25.91 -20.08 -28.09
CA ALA A 61 25.47 -19.41 -29.31
C ALA A 61 25.10 -20.46 -30.35
N GLN A 62 24.00 -20.28 -31.06
CA GLN A 62 23.59 -21.11 -32.19
C GLN A 62 23.63 -20.27 -33.46
N VAL A 63 24.37 -20.73 -34.47
CA VAL A 63 24.59 -19.97 -35.70
C VAL A 63 24.33 -20.82 -36.96
N THR A 64 23.69 -20.22 -37.96
CA THR A 64 23.57 -20.77 -39.33
C THR A 64 24.34 -19.87 -40.29
N ILE A 65 25.25 -20.48 -41.07
CA ILE A 65 26.15 -19.79 -42.00
C ILE A 65 26.01 -20.43 -43.38
N SER A 66 25.82 -19.61 -44.41
CA SER A 66 25.79 -20.03 -45.82
C SER A 66 26.92 -19.37 -46.62
N LYS A 67 27.30 -19.94 -47.77
CA LYS A 67 28.19 -19.26 -48.71
C LYS A 67 27.45 -18.12 -49.41
N ALA A 68 28.12 -16.97 -49.57
CA ALA A 68 27.53 -15.80 -50.20
C ALA A 68 27.15 -16.01 -51.68
N ASP A 69 27.77 -16.98 -52.36
CA ASP A 69 27.62 -17.24 -53.80
C ASP A 69 26.53 -18.27 -54.18
N SER A 70 26.07 -19.08 -53.22
CA SER A 70 25.27 -20.27 -53.53
C SER A 70 24.13 -20.53 -52.54
N SER A 71 23.97 -19.73 -51.47
CA SER A 71 23.00 -19.96 -50.37
C SER A 71 23.07 -21.34 -49.71
N ALA A 72 24.03 -22.18 -50.11
CA ALA A 72 24.26 -23.48 -49.52
C ALA A 72 24.74 -23.29 -48.09
N GLU A 73 24.03 -23.89 -47.14
CA GLU A 73 24.39 -23.89 -45.73
C GLU A 73 25.73 -24.63 -45.54
N VAL A 74 26.68 -23.92 -44.97
CA VAL A 74 28.01 -24.43 -44.59
C VAL A 74 27.97 -24.94 -43.16
N LEU A 75 27.23 -24.24 -42.30
CA LEU A 75 26.90 -24.66 -40.95
C LEU A 75 25.41 -24.39 -40.73
N ARG A 76 24.69 -25.39 -40.24
CA ARG A 76 23.25 -25.28 -39.91
C ARG A 76 23.06 -25.46 -38.41
N LYS A 77 22.44 -24.46 -37.76
CA LYS A 77 22.13 -24.44 -36.33
C LYS A 77 23.28 -24.99 -35.46
N LYS A 78 24.50 -24.57 -35.77
CA LYS A 78 25.70 -25.04 -35.08
C LYS A 78 25.77 -24.38 -33.71
N GLU A 79 25.70 -25.19 -32.66
CA GLU A 79 25.94 -24.73 -31.29
C GLU A 79 27.43 -24.53 -31.03
N LEU A 80 27.74 -23.41 -30.38
CA LEU A 80 29.06 -22.93 -29.99
C LEU A 80 29.02 -22.55 -28.52
N LYS A 81 30.01 -23.00 -27.75
CA LYS A 81 30.18 -22.54 -26.36
C LYS A 81 30.49 -21.05 -26.32
N VAL A 82 29.97 -20.33 -25.33
CA VAL A 82 30.31 -18.92 -25.12
C VAL A 82 31.21 -18.73 -23.90
N TYR A 83 31.97 -17.64 -23.90
CA TYR A 83 32.79 -17.19 -22.79
C TYR A 83 32.87 -15.66 -22.79
N GLU A 84 32.98 -15.07 -21.61
CA GLU A 84 33.10 -13.62 -21.46
C GLU A 84 34.57 -13.20 -21.37
N SER A 85 34.93 -12.11 -22.05
CA SER A 85 36.25 -11.48 -21.95
C SER A 85 36.10 -9.97 -22.11
N ASP A 86 36.66 -9.18 -21.19
CA ASP A 86 36.62 -7.70 -21.21
C ASP A 86 35.19 -7.10 -21.34
N GLY A 87 34.19 -7.75 -20.72
CA GLY A 87 32.80 -7.31 -20.74
C GLY A 87 32.06 -7.56 -22.06
N VAL A 88 32.63 -8.38 -22.94
CA VAL A 88 32.05 -8.78 -24.23
C VAL A 88 31.92 -10.30 -24.26
N LEU A 89 30.76 -10.80 -24.70
CA LEU A 89 30.51 -12.23 -24.83
C LEU A 89 31.05 -12.72 -26.18
N TYR A 90 31.82 -13.80 -26.18
CA TYR A 90 32.38 -14.42 -27.38
C TYR A 90 31.93 -15.87 -27.51
N ALA A 91 31.77 -16.36 -28.74
CA ALA A 91 31.61 -17.77 -29.05
C ALA A 91 32.96 -18.45 -29.36
N GLU A 92 33.05 -19.76 -29.10
CA GLU A 92 34.20 -20.59 -29.45
C GLU A 92 34.52 -20.53 -30.96
N GLU A 93 35.80 -20.66 -31.29
CA GLU A 93 36.27 -20.51 -32.66
C GLU A 93 35.77 -21.65 -33.57
N ILE A 94 35.36 -21.29 -34.78
CA ILE A 94 35.08 -22.23 -35.87
C ILE A 94 36.10 -22.09 -36.99
N PHE A 95 36.33 -23.17 -37.75
CA PHE A 95 37.28 -23.17 -38.86
C PHE A 95 36.54 -23.25 -40.19
N LEU A 96 36.60 -22.17 -40.97
CA LEU A 96 35.95 -22.06 -42.27
C LEU A 96 36.99 -21.93 -43.40
N PRO A 97 36.75 -22.53 -44.59
CA PRO A 97 37.57 -22.27 -45.77
C PRO A 97 37.60 -20.78 -46.15
N MET A 98 38.59 -20.36 -46.94
CA MET A 98 38.61 -19.00 -47.47
C MET A 98 37.39 -18.74 -48.36
N GLY A 99 36.76 -17.58 -48.21
CA GLY A 99 35.58 -17.21 -48.99
C GLY A 99 34.68 -16.20 -48.30
N ASP A 100 33.61 -15.83 -48.99
CA ASP A 100 32.57 -14.92 -48.51
C ASP A 100 31.37 -15.72 -47.98
N TYR A 101 30.89 -15.35 -46.80
CA TYR A 101 29.85 -16.05 -46.05
C TYR A 101 28.76 -15.08 -45.60
N LEU A 102 27.59 -15.64 -45.34
CA LEU A 102 26.43 -14.96 -44.78
C LEU A 102 26.01 -15.70 -43.50
N ILE A 103 25.91 -14.98 -42.39
CA ILE A 103 25.22 -15.47 -41.20
C ILE A 103 23.73 -15.25 -41.46
N THR A 104 22.95 -16.32 -41.53
CA THR A 104 21.52 -16.27 -41.87
C THR A 104 20.63 -16.45 -40.64
N GLU A 105 21.18 -16.94 -39.55
CA GLU A 105 20.50 -17.18 -38.27
C GLU A 105 21.51 -17.04 -37.13
N LEU A 106 21.14 -16.34 -36.05
CA LEU A 106 21.94 -16.25 -34.84
C LEU A 106 21.03 -16.15 -33.61
N LEU A 107 21.19 -17.08 -32.67
CA LEU A 107 20.51 -17.12 -31.38
C LEU A 107 21.53 -17.29 -30.25
N LEU A 108 21.34 -16.59 -29.14
CA LEU A 108 22.07 -16.81 -27.88
C LEU A 108 21.14 -17.51 -26.89
N LEU A 109 21.56 -18.68 -26.41
CA LEU A 109 20.69 -19.64 -25.73
C LEU A 109 21.08 -19.85 -24.26
N SER A 110 20.08 -20.13 -23.42
CA SER A 110 20.24 -20.64 -22.05
C SER A 110 20.62 -22.13 -22.02
N GLU A 111 20.87 -22.69 -20.82
CA GLU A 111 21.15 -24.13 -20.65
C GLU A 111 20.00 -25.00 -21.16
N GLU A 112 18.78 -24.49 -21.07
CA GLU A 112 17.54 -25.16 -21.48
C GLU A 112 17.23 -24.97 -22.97
N GLY A 113 18.06 -24.24 -23.72
CA GLY A 113 17.89 -24.00 -25.15
C GLY A 113 16.89 -22.88 -25.49
N VAL A 114 16.51 -22.05 -24.52
CA VAL A 114 15.67 -20.86 -24.71
C VAL A 114 16.53 -19.73 -25.27
N ALA A 115 16.09 -19.08 -26.35
CA ALA A 115 16.78 -17.93 -26.90
C ALA A 115 16.56 -16.70 -26.03
N ILE A 116 17.65 -16.18 -25.45
CA ILE A 116 17.71 -14.98 -24.59
C ILE A 116 18.04 -13.73 -25.42
N PHE A 117 18.84 -13.89 -26.49
CA PHE A 117 19.08 -12.83 -27.47
C PHE A 117 19.06 -13.37 -28.89
N ALA A 118 18.69 -12.51 -29.83
CA ALA A 118 18.71 -12.83 -31.25
C ALA A 118 18.96 -11.59 -32.12
N ILE A 119 19.31 -11.82 -33.39
CA ILE A 119 19.33 -10.76 -34.39
C ILE A 119 18.04 -10.87 -35.21
N PRO A 120 17.19 -9.83 -35.24
CA PRO A 120 15.95 -9.89 -36.00
C PRO A 120 16.22 -9.96 -37.51
N GLY A 121 15.34 -10.67 -38.22
CA GLY A 121 15.22 -10.58 -39.68
C GLY A 121 14.55 -9.26 -40.12
N LYS A 122 14.12 -9.20 -41.38
CA LYS A 122 13.41 -8.01 -41.91
C LYS A 122 12.06 -7.82 -41.19
N GLY A 123 11.83 -6.65 -40.58
CA GLY A 123 10.59 -6.39 -39.83
C GLY A 123 10.61 -5.09 -39.01
N LYS A 124 9.66 -4.93 -38.09
CA LYS A 124 9.49 -3.70 -37.26
C LYS A 124 10.62 -3.48 -36.25
N LEU A 125 11.31 -4.54 -35.82
CA LEU A 125 12.45 -4.45 -34.88
C LEU A 125 13.75 -3.95 -35.55
N GLN A 126 13.69 -3.63 -36.84
CA GLN A 126 14.80 -3.17 -37.67
C GLN A 126 15.40 -1.84 -37.19
N ASP A 127 14.61 -0.94 -36.61
CA ASP A 127 15.07 0.38 -36.20
C ASP A 127 15.87 0.34 -34.88
N HIS A 128 15.96 -0.84 -34.24
CA HIS A 128 16.58 -1.03 -32.93
C HIS A 128 17.96 -1.70 -32.97
N ILE A 129 18.47 -2.08 -34.16
CA ILE A 129 19.77 -2.74 -34.32
C ILE A 129 20.51 -2.24 -35.57
N ASP A 130 21.83 -2.05 -35.48
CA ASP A 130 22.61 -1.46 -36.57
C ASP A 130 22.71 -2.36 -37.81
N ARG A 131 22.69 -3.69 -37.64
CA ARG A 131 22.91 -4.65 -38.73
C ARG A 131 21.97 -5.87 -38.64
N GLN A 132 21.40 -6.26 -39.77
CA GLN A 132 20.39 -7.32 -39.89
C GLN A 132 20.91 -8.60 -40.53
N LEU A 133 20.23 -9.71 -40.26
CA LEU A 133 20.39 -10.95 -41.01
C LEU A 133 19.81 -10.80 -42.44
N PRO A 134 20.46 -11.37 -43.48
CA PRO A 134 21.73 -12.09 -43.41
C PRO A 134 22.95 -11.15 -43.31
N LEU A 135 23.89 -11.45 -42.40
CA LEU A 135 25.08 -10.65 -42.13
C LEU A 135 26.31 -11.15 -42.91
N PRO A 136 26.88 -10.35 -43.82
CA PRO A 136 28.04 -10.75 -44.60
C PRO A 136 29.35 -10.67 -43.81
N PHE A 137 30.22 -11.67 -43.99
CA PHE A 137 31.61 -11.64 -43.54
C PHE A 137 32.52 -12.45 -44.48
N SER A 138 33.81 -12.11 -44.51
CA SER A 138 34.81 -12.77 -45.37
C SER A 138 35.92 -13.40 -44.54
N VAL A 139 36.33 -14.60 -44.93
CA VAL A 139 37.42 -15.36 -44.33
C VAL A 139 38.65 -15.29 -45.23
N GLU A 140 39.71 -14.63 -44.76
CA GLU A 140 40.98 -14.50 -45.49
C GLU A 140 42.00 -15.57 -45.05
N GLY A 141 42.92 -15.91 -45.96
CA GLY A 141 43.99 -16.88 -45.73
C GLY A 141 45.16 -16.37 -44.90
N LYS A 142 44.91 -16.02 -43.63
CA LYS A 142 45.94 -15.59 -42.67
C LYS A 142 45.84 -16.44 -41.40
N ASN A 143 46.98 -16.73 -40.75
CA ASN A 143 47.06 -17.47 -39.48
C ASN A 143 46.43 -16.71 -38.27
N ALA A 144 45.71 -15.61 -38.49
CA ALA A 144 45.11 -14.79 -37.44
C ALA A 144 43.59 -15.00 -37.41
N THR A 145 43.02 -15.17 -36.22
CA THR A 145 41.57 -15.33 -36.01
C THR A 145 40.82 -14.11 -36.53
N LYS A 146 39.79 -14.34 -37.36
CA LYS A 146 38.85 -13.32 -37.79
C LYS A 146 37.73 -13.19 -36.75
N THR A 147 37.67 -12.07 -36.04
CA THR A 147 36.55 -11.77 -35.14
C THR A 147 35.44 -11.02 -35.90
N VAL A 148 34.21 -11.51 -35.79
CA VAL A 148 32.99 -10.86 -36.29
C VAL A 148 32.17 -10.42 -35.10
N THR A 149 32.11 -9.11 -34.86
CA THR A 149 31.31 -8.54 -33.76
C THR A 149 29.91 -8.20 -34.26
N MET A 150 28.91 -8.55 -33.46
CA MET A 150 27.50 -8.51 -33.82
C MET A 150 26.74 -7.88 -32.66
N GLU A 151 25.79 -7.00 -32.99
CA GLU A 151 24.83 -6.50 -32.02
C GLU A 151 23.68 -7.52 -31.90
N VAL A 152 23.12 -7.70 -30.72
CA VAL A 152 22.00 -8.62 -30.47
C VAL A 152 20.92 -7.93 -29.64
N LEU A 153 19.66 -8.28 -29.89
CA LEU A 153 18.51 -7.77 -29.12
C LEU A 153 18.02 -8.81 -28.13
N SER A 154 17.60 -8.35 -26.95
CA SER A 154 16.90 -9.19 -25.98
C SER A 154 15.61 -9.71 -26.58
N THR A 155 15.37 -11.01 -26.44
CA THR A 155 14.12 -11.65 -26.86
C THR A 155 13.01 -11.50 -25.82
N LEU A 156 13.34 -11.02 -24.60
CA LEU A 156 12.42 -10.91 -23.48
C LEU A 156 11.17 -10.09 -23.87
N GLY A 157 10.01 -10.72 -23.74
CA GLY A 157 8.73 -10.09 -24.08
C GLY A 157 8.46 -9.99 -25.57
N PHE A 158 9.19 -10.66 -26.44
CA PHE A 158 8.87 -10.79 -27.86
C PHE A 158 8.54 -12.23 -28.24
N THR A 159 7.86 -12.39 -29.37
CA THR A 159 7.62 -13.69 -29.98
C THR A 159 8.69 -14.00 -31.03
N PRO A 160 9.00 -15.29 -31.30
CA PRO A 160 9.91 -15.68 -32.39
C PRO A 160 9.52 -15.07 -33.73
N LYS A 161 8.21 -14.96 -34.00
CA LYS A 161 7.65 -14.37 -35.22
C LYS A 161 7.98 -12.88 -35.37
N GLU A 162 8.00 -12.11 -34.28
CA GLU A 162 8.37 -10.68 -34.31
C GLU A 162 9.84 -10.46 -34.69
N PHE A 163 10.70 -11.44 -34.40
CA PHE A 163 12.09 -11.49 -34.84
C PHE A 163 12.27 -12.15 -36.23
N GLY A 164 11.20 -12.67 -36.83
CA GLY A 164 11.24 -13.34 -38.12
C GLY A 164 11.62 -14.83 -38.07
N PHE A 165 11.60 -15.45 -36.90
CA PHE A 165 11.78 -16.89 -36.73
C PHE A 165 10.45 -17.64 -36.74
N ASP A 166 10.50 -18.94 -37.06
CA ASP A 166 9.35 -19.85 -36.92
C ASP A 166 9.17 -20.21 -35.42
N PRO A 167 8.02 -19.88 -34.80
CA PRO A 167 7.74 -20.25 -33.40
C PRO A 167 7.79 -21.76 -33.11
N ALA A 168 7.67 -22.62 -34.14
CA ALA A 168 7.82 -24.06 -33.98
C ALA A 168 9.29 -24.51 -33.86
N GLU A 169 10.24 -23.66 -34.25
CA GLU A 169 11.67 -24.00 -34.30
C GLU A 169 12.51 -23.31 -33.22
N VAL A 170 12.03 -22.19 -32.66
CA VAL A 170 12.76 -21.37 -31.69
C VAL A 170 11.86 -20.99 -30.53
N MET A 171 12.33 -21.19 -29.30
CA MET A 171 11.64 -20.76 -28.09
C MET A 171 12.30 -19.50 -27.54
N PHE A 172 11.50 -18.49 -27.21
CA PHE A 172 11.96 -17.26 -26.54
C PHE A 172 11.59 -17.31 -25.06
N GLU A 173 12.27 -16.50 -24.24
CA GLU A 173 11.93 -16.34 -22.83
C GLU A 173 10.51 -15.75 -22.70
N GLU A 174 9.64 -16.47 -21.98
CA GLU A 174 8.30 -15.98 -21.69
C GLU A 174 8.40 -14.81 -20.73
N ALA A 175 7.90 -13.65 -21.15
CA ALA A 175 7.74 -12.50 -20.28
C ALA A 175 6.27 -12.11 -20.23
N GLU A 176 5.84 -11.82 -19.02
CA GLU A 176 4.53 -11.30 -18.74
C GLU A 176 4.49 -9.81 -19.13
N PHE A 177 3.49 -9.40 -19.90
CA PHE A 177 3.36 -8.02 -20.39
C PHE A 177 1.90 -7.68 -20.65
N PHE A 178 1.61 -6.39 -20.78
CA PHE A 178 0.34 -5.87 -21.25
C PHE A 178 0.52 -4.71 -22.22
N LYS A 179 -0.50 -4.44 -23.04
CA LYS A 179 -0.56 -3.27 -23.92
C LYS A 179 -1.49 -2.24 -23.32
N VAL A 180 -1.21 -0.96 -23.52
CA VAL A 180 -2.01 0.14 -22.97
C VAL A 180 -1.91 1.40 -23.82
N MET A 181 -2.95 2.23 -23.81
CA MET A 181 -3.01 3.54 -24.47
C MET A 181 -3.84 4.56 -23.68
N LEU A 182 -3.53 5.84 -23.86
CA LEU A 182 -4.25 6.96 -23.24
C LEU A 182 -5.10 7.69 -24.30
N VAL A 183 -6.33 8.07 -23.96
CA VAL A 183 -7.24 8.84 -24.83
C VAL A 183 -7.97 9.94 -24.06
N GLU A 184 -8.51 10.94 -24.76
CA GLU A 184 -9.39 11.95 -24.15
C GLU A 184 -10.77 11.35 -23.86
N LYS A 185 -11.29 11.58 -22.65
CA LYS A 185 -12.62 11.11 -22.23
C LYS A 185 -13.71 11.63 -23.16
N GLY A 186 -14.43 10.71 -23.79
CA GLY A 186 -15.46 11.02 -24.80
C GLY A 186 -14.96 11.21 -26.25
N ASP A 187 -13.65 11.11 -26.51
CA ASP A 187 -13.07 11.07 -27.85
C ASP A 187 -11.96 10.00 -27.98
N PRO A 188 -12.33 8.72 -28.21
CA PRO A 188 -11.38 7.60 -28.31
C PRO A 188 -10.40 7.70 -29.50
N GLN A 189 -10.61 8.62 -30.43
CA GLN A 189 -9.69 8.86 -31.55
C GLN A 189 -8.58 9.84 -31.18
N ASN A 190 -8.75 10.62 -30.11
CA ASN A 190 -7.74 11.55 -29.62
C ASN A 190 -6.76 10.83 -28.68
N ILE A 191 -5.75 10.18 -29.25
CA ILE A 191 -4.68 9.50 -28.50
C ILE A 191 -3.81 10.55 -27.81
N LEU A 192 -3.64 10.40 -26.50
CA LEU A 192 -2.88 11.30 -25.66
C LEU A 192 -1.44 10.84 -25.51
N ASN A 193 -0.52 11.82 -25.45
CA ASN A 193 0.84 11.58 -25.01
C ASN A 193 0.90 11.80 -23.49
N GLY A 194 1.41 10.84 -22.75
CA GLY A 194 1.43 10.92 -21.30
C GLY A 194 2.32 9.86 -20.67
N ALA A 195 2.13 9.64 -19.37
CA ALA A 195 2.85 8.62 -18.64
C ALA A 195 1.88 7.68 -17.95
N ILE A 196 2.24 6.40 -17.93
CA ILE A 196 1.63 5.41 -17.04
C ILE A 196 2.65 5.03 -15.98
N SER A 197 2.26 5.22 -14.73
CA SER A 197 3.04 4.87 -13.56
C SER A 197 2.39 3.68 -12.89
N LEU A 198 3.13 2.57 -12.80
CA LEU A 198 2.76 1.48 -11.91
C LEU A 198 3.29 1.84 -10.52
N LYS A 199 2.38 2.13 -9.59
CA LYS A 199 2.70 2.52 -8.21
C LYS A 199 2.51 1.33 -7.28
N LYS A 200 3.59 0.99 -6.56
CA LYS A 200 3.64 0.06 -5.43
C LYS A 200 4.05 0.84 -4.19
N SER A 201 3.48 0.54 -3.03
CA SER A 201 3.88 1.01 -1.68
C SER A 201 4.93 2.16 -1.65
N ASP A 202 6.22 1.87 -1.92
CA ASP A 202 7.32 2.86 -1.97
C ASP A 202 8.08 2.95 -3.33
N THR A 203 7.63 2.26 -4.38
CA THR A 203 8.29 2.23 -5.70
C THR A 203 7.34 2.58 -6.83
N THR A 204 7.74 3.52 -7.68
CA THR A 204 6.99 3.92 -8.88
C THR A 204 7.82 3.61 -10.11
N VAL A 205 7.24 2.86 -11.05
CA VAL A 205 7.84 2.64 -12.36
C VAL A 205 6.98 3.34 -13.40
N SER A 206 7.54 4.36 -14.05
CA SER A 206 6.83 5.18 -15.04
C SER A 206 7.26 4.84 -16.46
N PHE A 207 6.28 4.76 -17.35
CA PHE A 207 6.41 4.48 -18.76
C PHE A 207 5.83 5.65 -19.55
N GLU A 208 6.63 6.27 -20.40
CA GLU A 208 6.15 7.27 -21.36
C GLU A 208 5.36 6.59 -22.48
N ILE A 209 4.20 7.16 -22.80
CA ILE A 209 3.24 6.64 -23.77
C ILE A 209 2.94 7.72 -24.79
N ASP A 210 3.22 7.41 -26.05
CA ASP A 210 2.95 8.24 -27.22
C ASP A 210 1.90 7.60 -28.16
N SER A 211 1.51 6.37 -27.87
CA SER A 211 0.67 5.50 -28.70
C SER A 211 0.28 4.24 -27.90
N ILE A 212 0.09 3.09 -28.55
CA ILE A 212 -0.05 1.81 -27.85
C ILE A 212 1.33 1.40 -27.33
N ALA A 213 1.49 1.43 -26.00
CA ALA A 213 2.71 1.00 -25.33
C ALA A 213 2.59 -0.47 -24.88
N LYS A 214 3.70 -1.21 -24.94
CA LYS A 214 3.82 -2.56 -24.38
C LYS A 214 4.66 -2.47 -23.10
N ILE A 215 4.08 -2.85 -21.97
CA ILE A 215 4.69 -2.75 -20.64
C ILE A 215 4.96 -4.16 -20.09
N LEU A 216 6.21 -4.43 -19.72
CA LEU A 216 6.63 -5.70 -19.14
C LEU A 216 6.34 -5.75 -17.63
N LEU A 217 5.80 -6.88 -17.19
CA LEU A 217 5.49 -7.21 -15.79
C LEU A 217 6.56 -8.19 -15.28
N LYS A 218 7.60 -7.67 -14.62
CA LYS A 218 8.67 -8.49 -14.01
C LYS A 218 8.19 -9.16 -12.72
N GLU A 219 8.74 -10.32 -12.36
CA GLU A 219 8.38 -11.08 -11.13
C GLU A 219 8.78 -10.36 -9.83
N GLU A 220 9.78 -9.48 -9.87
CA GLU A 220 10.20 -8.66 -8.73
C GLU A 220 9.09 -7.70 -8.24
N TYR A 221 8.03 -7.54 -9.04
CA TYR A 221 6.83 -6.80 -8.70
C TYR A 221 5.84 -7.73 -7.97
N SER A 222 6.11 -8.14 -6.72
CA SER A 222 5.04 -8.76 -5.90
C SER A 222 3.89 -7.76 -5.77
N TYR A 223 2.72 -8.08 -6.32
CA TYR A 223 1.51 -7.25 -6.32
C TYR A 223 0.85 -7.43 -4.95
N ASP A 224 0.70 -6.34 -4.20
CA ASP A 224 -0.10 -6.31 -2.98
C ASP A 224 -1.33 -5.41 -3.20
N ASN A 225 -2.24 -5.44 -2.21
CA ASN A 225 -3.55 -4.78 -2.14
C ASN A 225 -3.55 -3.25 -2.33
N ARG A 226 -2.43 -2.62 -2.74
CA ARG A 226 -2.29 -1.17 -2.97
C ARG A 226 -1.68 -0.81 -4.32
N SER A 227 -1.66 -1.75 -5.27
CA SER A 227 -1.07 -1.52 -6.59
C SER A 227 -2.05 -0.81 -7.52
N TYR A 228 -1.76 0.44 -7.89
CA TYR A 228 -2.55 1.20 -8.86
C TYR A 228 -1.71 1.64 -10.06
N LEU A 229 -2.36 1.62 -11.21
CA LEU A 229 -1.90 2.23 -12.43
C LEU A 229 -2.36 3.69 -12.42
N GLU A 230 -1.41 4.61 -12.32
CA GLU A 230 -1.66 6.04 -12.48
C GLU A 230 -1.39 6.43 -13.93
N ALA A 231 -2.42 6.91 -14.61
CA ALA A 231 -2.31 7.49 -15.94
C ALA A 231 -2.34 9.01 -15.83
N SER A 232 -1.40 9.67 -16.51
CA SER A 232 -1.31 11.12 -16.54
C SER A 232 -0.98 11.60 -17.95
N SER A 233 -1.50 12.77 -18.32
CA SER A 233 -1.23 13.40 -19.61
C SER A 233 -1.22 14.92 -19.42
N PRO A 234 -0.28 15.67 -20.04
CA PRO A 234 -0.23 17.12 -19.93
C PRO A 234 -1.55 17.77 -20.36
N GLY A 235 -2.15 18.55 -19.46
CA GLY A 235 -3.44 19.21 -19.70
C GLY A 235 -4.67 18.37 -19.33
N TYR A 236 -4.48 17.21 -18.68
CA TYR A 236 -5.56 16.33 -18.22
C TYR A 236 -5.44 15.98 -16.73
N LEU A 237 -6.59 15.68 -16.09
CA LEU A 237 -6.72 15.10 -14.76
C LEU A 237 -6.06 13.72 -14.76
N SER A 238 -5.13 13.49 -13.83
CA SER A 238 -4.56 12.17 -13.62
C SER A 238 -5.63 11.19 -13.13
N LEU A 239 -5.60 9.96 -13.63
CA LEU A 239 -6.49 8.90 -13.23
C LEU A 239 -5.69 7.81 -12.52
N ASN A 240 -6.15 7.42 -11.33
CA ASN A 240 -5.66 6.22 -10.67
C ASN A 240 -6.67 5.11 -10.89
N VAL A 241 -6.23 4.04 -11.53
CA VAL A 241 -7.02 2.81 -11.72
C VAL A 241 -6.32 1.73 -10.91
N PHE A 242 -7.06 1.00 -10.07
CA PHE A 242 -6.48 -0.18 -9.45
C PHE A 242 -6.11 -1.17 -10.57
N ALA A 243 -5.06 -1.96 -10.42
CA ALA A 243 -4.66 -2.88 -11.49
C ALA A 243 -3.94 -4.10 -10.94
N GLY A 244 -4.69 -5.18 -10.71
CA GLY A 244 -4.13 -6.49 -10.40
C GLY A 244 -3.29 -7.04 -11.56
N ARG A 245 -2.21 -7.79 -11.26
CA ARG A 245 -1.28 -8.38 -12.25
C ARG A 245 -2.01 -9.10 -13.37
N ASP A 246 -2.91 -9.98 -12.99
CA ASP A 246 -3.64 -10.84 -13.92
C ASP A 246 -4.62 -10.07 -14.80
N SER A 247 -5.14 -8.93 -14.32
CA SER A 247 -5.96 -8.03 -15.14
C SER A 247 -5.12 -7.41 -16.25
N LEU A 248 -3.97 -6.84 -15.89
CA LEU A 248 -3.03 -6.28 -16.85
C LEU A 248 -2.64 -7.35 -17.89
N LEU A 249 -2.32 -8.57 -17.46
CA LEU A 249 -1.91 -9.67 -18.35
C LEU A 249 -2.94 -10.08 -19.41
N GLN A 250 -4.19 -9.67 -19.28
CA GLN A 250 -5.20 -9.95 -20.30
C GLN A 250 -5.14 -8.99 -21.48
N HIS A 251 -4.47 -7.84 -21.33
CA HIS A 251 -4.28 -6.86 -22.40
C HIS A 251 -3.05 -7.17 -23.25
N LYS A 252 -2.69 -8.46 -23.41
CA LYS A 252 -1.57 -8.90 -24.29
C LYS A 252 -1.86 -8.65 -25.76
N GLU A 253 -3.12 -8.85 -26.18
CA GLU A 253 -3.54 -8.67 -27.58
C GLU A 253 -4.18 -7.31 -27.83
N ASP A 254 -5.22 -6.98 -27.06
CA ASP A 254 -5.94 -5.71 -27.11
C ASP A 254 -5.45 -4.75 -26.02
N PRO A 255 -5.11 -3.49 -26.35
CA PRO A 255 -4.60 -2.55 -25.37
C PRO A 255 -5.66 -2.17 -24.33
N LEU A 256 -5.25 -2.05 -23.07
CA LEU A 256 -6.01 -1.35 -22.04
C LEU A 256 -6.17 0.12 -22.48
N ILE A 257 -7.41 0.61 -22.58
CA ILE A 257 -7.70 1.99 -22.98
C ILE A 257 -8.03 2.78 -21.72
N ILE A 258 -7.26 3.83 -21.46
CA ILE A 258 -7.47 4.72 -20.31
C ILE A 258 -7.91 6.10 -20.80
N GLU A 259 -9.08 6.54 -20.34
CA GLU A 259 -9.67 7.82 -20.72
C GLU A 259 -9.37 8.91 -19.68
N LEU A 260 -8.81 10.05 -20.10
CA LEU A 260 -8.47 11.17 -19.21
C LEU A 260 -9.33 12.42 -19.48
N GLU A 261 -9.73 13.13 -18.42
CA GLU A 261 -10.55 14.34 -18.46
C GLU A 261 -9.68 15.61 -18.54
N LYS A 262 -10.03 16.63 -19.31
CA LYS A 262 -9.19 17.83 -19.55
C LYS A 262 -9.21 18.85 -18.38
N LEU A 263 -8.05 19.44 -18.04
CA LEU A 263 -7.88 20.42 -16.94
C LEU A 263 -8.57 21.77 -17.22
N LYS A 264 -9.01 22.46 -16.15
CA LYS A 264 -9.58 23.83 -16.14
C LYS A 264 -8.55 24.87 -15.65
N ASP A 265 -8.78 26.16 -15.98
CA ASP A 265 -7.86 27.29 -15.71
C ASP A 265 -7.83 27.78 -14.25
N PHE A 266 -8.93 27.63 -13.49
CA PHE A 266 -9.05 28.04 -12.09
C PHE A 266 -9.84 26.99 -11.30
N TYR A 267 -9.50 26.82 -10.01
CA TYR A 267 -10.22 25.95 -9.09
C TYR A 267 -10.68 26.74 -7.87
N SER A 268 -11.92 26.51 -7.46
CA SER A 268 -12.49 27.12 -6.26
C SER A 268 -12.02 26.38 -5.01
N PHE A 269 -11.44 27.13 -4.07
CA PHE A 269 -10.86 26.60 -2.82
C PHE A 269 -11.67 27.08 -1.60
N LYS A 270 -12.01 26.15 -0.70
CA LYS A 270 -12.75 26.44 0.54
C LYS A 270 -11.91 26.13 1.79
N ILE A 271 -11.84 27.09 2.70
CA ILE A 271 -11.19 26.96 4.02
C ILE A 271 -12.29 26.78 5.06
N GLY A 272 -12.43 25.56 5.59
CA GLY A 272 -13.27 25.28 6.75
C GLY A 272 -12.58 25.70 8.04
N LEU A 273 -13.31 26.40 8.91
CA LEU A 273 -12.87 26.73 10.25
C LEU A 273 -13.47 25.71 11.20
N ASN A 274 -12.62 24.79 11.65
CA ASN A 274 -12.99 23.87 12.70
C ASN A 274 -12.70 24.55 14.04
N ALA A 275 -13.68 25.26 14.58
CA ALA A 275 -13.61 25.76 15.96
C ALA A 275 -13.83 24.60 16.96
N PHE A 276 -13.12 23.48 16.78
CA PHE A 276 -13.12 22.38 17.75
C PHE A 276 -11.94 22.58 18.69
N HIS A 277 -12.26 22.53 19.98
CA HIS A 277 -11.40 22.81 21.14
C HIS A 277 -11.42 24.24 21.68
N VAL A 278 -12.57 24.91 21.62
CA VAL A 278 -12.98 25.65 22.81
C VAL A 278 -13.29 24.59 23.86
N ARG A 279 -12.36 24.48 24.80
CA ARG A 279 -12.39 23.68 26.03
C ARG A 279 -13.68 22.87 26.27
N GLU A 280 -13.51 21.60 26.63
CA GLU A 280 -14.45 20.84 27.47
C GLU A 280 -14.55 21.46 28.90
N LEU A 281 -14.58 22.79 28.99
CA LEU A 281 -14.70 23.58 30.20
C LEU A 281 -15.91 24.48 30.01
N GLN A 282 -16.86 24.34 30.93
CA GLN A 282 -18.13 25.07 31.07
C GLN A 282 -19.41 24.38 30.58
N GLY A 283 -19.40 23.16 30.03
CA GLY A 283 -20.64 22.40 29.78
C GLY A 283 -21.71 23.16 28.96
N MET A 284 -21.30 24.20 28.24
CA MET A 284 -22.11 24.98 27.32
C MET A 284 -21.32 25.09 26.03
N MET A 285 -21.89 24.60 24.93
CA MET A 285 -21.38 24.90 23.60
C MET A 285 -21.51 26.41 23.38
N VAL A 286 -20.40 27.12 23.44
CA VAL A 286 -20.34 28.45 22.87
C VAL A 286 -19.89 28.26 21.42
N ASN A 287 -20.83 27.93 20.54
CA ASN A 287 -20.62 27.95 19.08
C ASN A 287 -20.57 29.39 18.53
N SER A 288 -20.47 30.38 19.40
CA SER A 288 -20.64 31.75 19.04
C SER A 288 -19.29 32.30 18.58
N LEU A 289 -19.03 32.15 17.27
CA LEU A 289 -18.28 33.15 16.52
C LEU A 289 -19.05 34.49 16.45
N GLU A 290 -20.09 34.74 17.27
CA GLU A 290 -20.93 35.94 17.22
C GLU A 290 -20.14 37.21 17.56
N GLU A 291 -19.07 37.10 18.36
CA GLU A 291 -18.16 38.21 18.61
C GLU A 291 -17.11 38.39 17.50
N VAL A 292 -16.93 37.40 16.61
CA VAL A 292 -15.97 37.48 15.50
C VAL A 292 -16.58 38.32 14.39
N VAL A 293 -15.92 39.42 14.07
CA VAL A 293 -16.35 40.34 13.01
C VAL A 293 -15.52 40.12 11.77
N ASN A 294 -14.20 39.87 11.93
CA ASN A 294 -13.25 39.79 10.83
C ASN A 294 -12.35 38.55 10.97
N SER A 295 -12.01 37.92 9.84
CA SER A 295 -10.89 36.98 9.73
C SER A 295 -9.75 37.65 8.97
N ARG A 296 -8.51 37.44 9.41
CA ARG A 296 -7.30 37.90 8.72
C ARG A 296 -6.50 36.71 8.25
N ILE A 297 -6.17 36.69 6.96
CA ILE A 297 -5.32 35.66 6.37
C ILE A 297 -4.20 36.28 5.55
N THR A 298 -3.01 35.70 5.64
CA THR A 298 -1.89 36.02 4.74
C THR A 298 -1.49 34.77 3.97
N LEU A 299 -1.58 34.84 2.64
CA LEU A 299 -1.18 33.77 1.72
C LEU A 299 0.09 34.16 0.95
N LEU A 300 1.03 33.22 0.86
CA LEU A 300 2.10 33.25 -0.14
C LEU A 300 1.78 32.28 -1.26
N HIS A 301 2.27 32.58 -2.47
CA HIS A 301 2.23 31.68 -3.62
C HIS A 301 3.63 31.45 -4.15
N ASP A 302 4.02 30.17 -4.30
CA ASP A 302 5.35 29.74 -4.74
C ASP A 302 6.49 30.45 -3.98
N GLY A 303 6.30 30.66 -2.68
CA GLY A 303 7.26 31.33 -1.78
C GLY A 303 7.39 32.84 -1.98
N SER A 304 6.61 33.45 -2.88
CA SER A 304 6.56 34.89 -3.11
C SER A 304 5.28 35.48 -2.51
N ALA A 305 5.37 36.69 -1.96
CA ALA A 305 4.20 37.40 -1.48
C ALA A 305 3.31 37.81 -2.67
N LEU A 306 2.09 37.28 -2.72
CA LEU A 306 1.04 37.86 -3.54
C LEU A 306 0.56 39.11 -2.79
N GLU A 307 0.85 40.29 -3.33
CA GLU A 307 0.37 41.57 -2.77
C GLU A 307 -1.16 41.60 -2.63
N GLU A 308 -1.88 40.83 -3.47
CA GLU A 308 -3.34 40.68 -3.44
C GLU A 308 -3.86 39.85 -2.25
N TYR A 309 -3.00 39.09 -1.55
CA TYR A 309 -3.38 38.19 -0.45
C TYR A 309 -2.58 38.39 0.84
N LYS A 310 -2.05 39.60 1.04
CA LYS A 310 -1.34 39.98 2.27
C LYS A 310 -2.30 40.65 3.25
N ASP A 311 -2.53 40.01 4.40
CA ASP A 311 -3.45 40.49 5.45
C ASP A 311 -4.87 40.78 4.94
N VAL A 312 -5.38 39.88 4.09
CA VAL A 312 -6.71 40.03 3.49
C VAL A 312 -7.78 39.69 4.51
N GLU A 313 -8.81 40.52 4.53
CA GLU A 313 -10.03 40.29 5.27
C GLU A 313 -10.93 39.38 4.46
N VAL A 314 -11.23 38.19 4.99
CA VAL A 314 -12.14 37.23 4.33
C VAL A 314 -13.38 37.05 5.18
N VAL A 315 -14.55 37.09 4.54
CA VAL A 315 -15.84 36.95 5.22
C VAL A 315 -16.01 35.50 5.69
N ILE A 316 -16.56 35.33 6.90
CA ILE A 316 -16.94 34.02 7.42
C ILE A 316 -18.39 33.74 7.00
N VAL A 317 -18.63 32.57 6.42
CA VAL A 317 -19.93 32.09 5.97
C VAL A 317 -20.29 30.82 6.73
N GLU A 318 -21.52 30.75 7.26
CA GLU A 318 -22.05 29.55 7.88
C GLU A 318 -22.81 28.72 6.83
N GLU A 319 -22.37 27.48 6.60
CA GLU A 319 -23.01 26.52 5.70
C GLU A 319 -23.21 25.20 6.45
N GLU A 320 -24.46 24.72 6.55
CA GLU A 320 -24.82 23.43 7.17
C GLU A 320 -24.27 23.21 8.61
N GLY A 321 -24.13 24.29 9.39
CA GLY A 321 -23.63 24.25 10.77
C GLY A 321 -22.10 24.25 10.90
N TYR A 322 -21.38 24.44 9.80
CA TYR A 322 -19.94 24.67 9.77
C TYR A 322 -19.63 26.10 9.33
N TYR A 323 -18.52 26.64 9.83
CA TYR A 323 -18.04 27.95 9.44
C TYR A 323 -16.93 27.81 8.40
N PHE A 324 -17.06 28.53 7.29
CA PHE A 324 -16.08 28.59 6.21
C PHE A 324 -15.61 30.02 6.02
N LEU A 325 -14.39 30.20 5.54
CA LEU A 325 -14.08 31.43 4.83
C LEU A 325 -14.78 31.40 3.47
N GLU A 326 -15.21 32.57 2.98
CA GLU A 326 -15.73 32.71 1.61
C GLU A 326 -14.77 32.07 0.60
N THR A 327 -15.33 31.49 -0.47
CA THR A 327 -14.55 30.73 -1.46
C THR A 327 -13.54 31.64 -2.14
N ILE A 328 -12.29 31.19 -2.22
CA ILE A 328 -11.19 31.91 -2.87
C ILE A 328 -10.85 31.15 -4.15
N ASP A 329 -10.84 31.85 -5.28
CA ASP A 329 -10.38 31.28 -6.54
C ASP A 329 -8.86 31.39 -6.62
N LEU A 330 -8.19 30.25 -6.70
CA LEU A 330 -6.74 30.15 -6.72
C LEU A 330 -6.26 29.52 -8.04
N PRO A 331 -5.16 30.02 -8.62
CA PRO A 331 -4.49 29.35 -9.72
C PRO A 331 -3.82 28.05 -9.25
N ILE A 332 -3.43 27.19 -10.19
CA ILE A 332 -2.60 26.01 -9.90
C ILE A 332 -1.25 26.47 -9.33
N GLY A 333 -0.83 25.88 -8.21
CA GLY A 333 0.49 26.09 -7.60
C GLY A 333 0.49 25.91 -6.08
N ASP A 334 1.62 26.24 -5.45
CA ASP A 334 1.83 26.03 -4.02
C ASP A 334 1.50 27.30 -3.24
N PHE A 335 0.82 27.11 -2.11
CA PHE A 335 0.39 28.19 -1.24
C PHE A 335 0.84 27.94 0.19
N THR A 336 1.09 29.03 0.93
CA THR A 336 1.40 28.99 2.35
C THR A 336 0.55 29.99 3.11
N ILE A 337 -0.22 29.50 4.09
CA ILE A 337 -0.85 30.34 5.10
C ILE A 337 0.24 30.75 6.09
N GLN A 338 0.62 32.03 6.08
CA GLN A 338 1.58 32.57 7.04
C GLN A 338 0.91 32.97 8.36
N GLU A 339 -0.31 33.49 8.27
CA GLU A 339 -1.07 34.02 9.41
C GLU A 339 -2.56 33.72 9.22
N LEU A 340 -3.21 33.27 10.28
CA LEU A 340 -4.66 33.09 10.36
C LEU A 340 -5.14 33.36 11.79
N TYR A 341 -5.94 34.41 11.95
CA TYR A 341 -6.53 34.78 13.24
C TYR A 341 -7.88 35.50 13.06
N LEU A 342 -8.70 35.44 14.11
CA LEU A 342 -10.07 35.93 14.15
C LEU A 342 -10.20 37.03 15.22
N GLN A 343 -10.76 38.18 14.82
CA GLN A 343 -10.85 39.36 15.67
C GLN A 343 -12.30 39.79 15.93
N ASN A 344 -12.49 40.43 17.09
CA ASN A 344 -13.73 41.14 17.39
C ASN A 344 -13.73 42.58 16.86
N ALA A 345 -14.83 43.31 17.09
CA ALA A 345 -14.97 44.72 16.70
C ALA A 345 -13.96 45.70 17.34
N GLU A 346 -13.20 45.26 18.35
CA GLU A 346 -12.19 46.04 19.07
C GLU A 346 -10.75 45.65 18.67
N ASP A 347 -10.59 44.92 17.55
CA ASP A 347 -9.33 44.38 17.04
C ASP A 347 -8.60 43.44 18.02
N LYS A 348 -9.29 42.94 19.06
CA LYS A 348 -8.76 41.91 19.95
C LYS A 348 -8.87 40.56 19.26
N THR A 349 -7.77 39.82 19.24
CA THR A 349 -7.75 38.47 18.69
C THR A 349 -8.44 37.54 19.67
N LEU A 350 -9.54 36.92 19.23
CA LEU A 350 -10.31 35.95 20.00
C LEU A 350 -9.84 34.52 19.74
N PHE A 351 -9.48 34.24 18.48
CA PHE A 351 -8.96 32.95 18.07
C PHE A 351 -7.75 33.11 17.16
N ALA A 352 -6.75 32.25 17.29
CA ALA A 352 -5.57 32.25 16.44
C ALA A 352 -5.04 30.83 16.20
N VAL A 353 -4.38 30.63 15.07
CA VAL A 353 -3.59 29.41 14.84
C VAL A 353 -2.18 29.64 15.41
N PRO A 354 -1.66 28.77 16.31
CA PRO A 354 -0.30 28.91 16.84
C PRO A 354 0.76 28.65 15.77
N PHE A 355 1.95 29.23 15.91
CA PHE A 355 3.10 28.86 15.08
C PHE A 355 3.76 27.57 15.60
N THR A 356 4.47 26.85 14.71
CA THR A 356 5.26 25.65 15.07
C THR A 356 6.35 25.89 16.13
N ALA A 357 6.73 27.14 16.36
CA ALA A 357 7.67 27.49 17.44
C ALA A 357 6.98 27.65 18.82
N SER A 358 5.66 27.52 18.89
CA SER A 358 4.87 27.66 20.13
C SER A 358 4.81 26.34 20.90
N TYR A 359 4.94 26.39 22.23
CA TYR A 359 4.69 25.21 23.07
C TYR A 359 3.22 24.75 23.00
N ILE A 360 2.31 25.60 22.51
CA ILE A 360 0.88 25.31 22.37
C ILE A 360 0.67 24.30 21.23
N GLU A 361 1.57 24.26 20.22
CA GLU A 361 1.51 23.30 19.11
C GLU A 361 1.39 21.85 19.59
N GLU A 362 2.10 21.46 20.65
CA GLU A 362 2.09 20.06 21.14
C GLU A 362 0.68 19.56 21.48
N TYR A 363 -0.26 20.47 21.68
CA TYR A 363 -1.65 20.20 22.05
C TYR A 363 -2.63 20.33 20.87
N TYR A 364 -2.22 20.84 19.70
CA TYR A 364 -3.10 21.10 18.56
C TYR A 364 -2.49 20.67 17.23
N LYS A 365 -3.28 19.94 16.44
CA LYS A 365 -2.91 19.58 15.07
C LYS A 365 -3.09 20.83 14.19
N TYR A 366 -2.09 21.15 13.35
CA TYR A 366 -2.08 22.23 12.33
C TYR A 366 -1.61 23.62 12.79
N SER A 367 -0.29 23.81 12.91
CA SER A 367 0.37 25.09 13.24
C SER A 367 0.85 25.86 12.00
N LEU A 368 1.08 27.17 12.13
CA LEU A 368 1.64 28.04 11.10
C LEU A 368 3.18 27.95 11.02
N PRO A 369 3.81 28.15 9.84
CA PRO A 369 3.19 28.38 8.53
C PRO A 369 2.67 27.09 7.91
N LEU A 370 1.47 27.12 7.33
CA LEU A 370 0.83 25.92 6.81
C LEU A 370 0.83 25.91 5.27
N GLN A 371 1.27 24.80 4.68
CA GLN A 371 1.39 24.65 3.23
C GLN A 371 0.22 23.85 2.65
N PHE A 372 -0.25 24.27 1.48
CA PHE A 372 -1.19 23.49 0.66
C PHE A 372 -0.95 23.79 -0.81
N SER A 373 -1.33 22.86 -1.68
CA SER A 373 -1.21 23.04 -3.13
C SER A 373 -2.60 23.03 -3.75
N VAL A 374 -2.79 23.85 -4.78
CA VAL A 374 -3.94 23.77 -5.67
C VAL A 374 -3.46 23.02 -6.89
N SER A 375 -3.91 21.78 -7.03
CA SER A 375 -3.49 20.88 -8.10
C SER A 375 -4.65 20.56 -9.04
N GLY A 376 -4.33 20.40 -10.32
CA GLY A 376 -5.33 20.11 -11.34
C GLY A 376 -5.94 18.71 -11.25
N ASP A 377 -5.43 17.85 -10.37
CA ASP A 377 -5.83 16.45 -10.17
C ASP A 377 -7.06 16.27 -9.24
N THR A 378 -7.52 17.31 -8.55
CA THR A 378 -8.62 17.18 -7.58
C THR A 378 -9.84 18.05 -7.92
N LYS A 379 -11.04 17.44 -7.89
CA LYS A 379 -12.31 18.08 -8.27
C LYS A 379 -12.84 19.10 -7.24
N SER A 380 -12.34 19.08 -6.00
CA SER A 380 -12.67 20.05 -4.95
C SER A 380 -11.61 20.08 -3.85
N HIS A 381 -11.22 21.29 -3.43
CA HIS A 381 -10.25 21.49 -2.35
C HIS A 381 -10.96 22.10 -1.14
N VAL A 382 -11.33 21.24 -0.18
CA VAL A 382 -11.78 21.68 1.15
C VAL A 382 -10.70 21.29 2.16
N ARG A 383 -10.28 22.25 2.99
CA ARG A 383 -9.36 22.01 4.11
C ARG A 383 -9.92 22.64 5.38
N PHE A 384 -9.92 21.87 6.47
CA PHE A 384 -10.35 22.33 7.78
C PHE A 384 -9.15 22.73 8.63
N PHE A 385 -9.24 23.88 9.29
CA PHE A 385 -8.21 24.40 10.17
C PHE A 385 -8.74 24.59 11.58
N SER A 386 -7.92 24.24 12.57
CA SER A 386 -8.26 24.45 13.97
C SER A 386 -7.79 25.82 14.42
N VAL A 387 -8.69 26.63 14.95
CA VAL A 387 -8.36 27.92 15.57
C VAL A 387 -8.48 27.79 17.09
N VAL A 388 -7.53 28.36 17.83
CA VAL A 388 -7.45 28.21 19.30
C VAL A 388 -7.88 29.50 19.97
N ASP A 389 -8.70 29.38 21.02
CA ASP A 389 -9.12 30.51 21.87
C ASP A 389 -7.92 31.14 22.59
N THR A 390 -7.76 32.45 22.47
CA THR A 390 -6.61 33.20 22.99
C THR A 390 -6.75 33.61 24.47
N ARG A 391 -7.90 33.37 25.10
CA ARG A 391 -8.13 33.77 26.50
C ARG A 391 -7.17 33.07 27.46
N GLY A 392 -6.50 33.88 28.30
CA GLY A 392 -5.54 33.39 29.30
C GLY A 392 -4.14 33.11 28.75
N PHE A 393 -3.87 33.44 27.49
CA PHE A 393 -2.55 33.35 26.86
C PHE A 393 -1.97 34.74 26.54
N LEU A 394 -0.66 34.80 26.35
CA LEU A 394 0.03 35.94 25.74
C LEU A 394 0.26 35.68 24.24
N PRO A 395 0.27 36.73 23.39
CA PRO A 395 0.62 36.60 21.97
C PRO A 395 1.97 35.89 21.74
N SER A 396 2.95 36.15 22.60
CA SER A 396 4.26 35.50 22.54
C SER A 396 4.22 34.00 22.81
N GLU A 397 3.22 33.49 23.54
CA GLU A 397 3.06 32.05 23.77
C GLU A 397 2.59 31.33 22.50
N PHE A 398 1.87 32.02 21.62
CA PHE A 398 1.54 31.57 20.26
C PHE A 398 2.66 31.89 19.25
N ASN A 399 3.72 32.58 19.69
CA ASN A 399 4.81 33.15 18.88
C ASN A 399 4.36 34.26 17.91
N PHE A 400 3.26 34.95 18.21
CA PHE A 400 2.91 36.22 17.57
C PHE A 400 3.71 37.37 18.18
N ASP A 401 3.96 38.41 17.37
CA ASP A 401 4.54 39.66 17.85
C ASP A 401 3.53 40.39 18.77
N PRO A 402 3.82 40.52 20.08
CA PRO A 402 2.92 41.16 21.04
C PRO A 402 2.75 42.67 20.80
N ASP A 403 3.64 43.30 20.02
CA ASP A 403 3.49 44.70 19.62
C ASP A 403 2.51 44.86 18.44
N ARG A 404 2.24 43.78 17.70
CA ARG A 404 1.34 43.75 16.54
C ARG A 404 -0.06 43.24 16.88
N ILE A 405 -0.17 42.28 17.80
CA ILE A 405 -1.41 41.59 18.13
C ILE A 405 -1.67 41.64 19.63
N SER A 406 -2.93 41.89 20.01
CA SER A 406 -3.38 41.87 21.40
C SER A 406 -4.45 40.81 21.63
N PHE A 407 -4.26 40.02 22.69
CA PHE A 407 -5.25 39.09 23.23
C PHE A 407 -6.12 39.76 24.31
N LYS A 408 -7.19 39.10 24.78
CA LYS A 408 -8.30 39.72 25.53
C LYS A 408 -8.08 39.81 27.08
N GLU A 409 -7.20 39.05 27.77
CA GLU A 409 -7.15 38.99 29.28
C GLU A 409 -5.74 38.74 29.94
N GLU A 410 -5.52 39.16 31.22
CA GLU A 410 -4.27 39.06 32.06
C GLU A 410 -4.27 37.92 33.13
N VAL A 411 -3.10 37.44 33.62
CA VAL A 411 -2.91 36.14 34.35
C VAL A 411 -2.19 36.23 35.74
N LEU A 412 -2.61 35.43 36.77
CA LEU A 412 -1.98 35.32 38.12
C LEU A 412 -1.32 33.93 38.42
N PRO A 413 0.01 33.80 38.65
CA PRO A 413 0.70 32.50 38.81
C PRO A 413 1.10 32.06 40.24
N PHE A 414 1.27 30.75 40.45
CA PHE A 414 2.02 30.09 41.55
C PHE A 414 2.94 28.96 41.04
N TYR A 415 3.85 28.43 41.88
CA TYR A 415 4.82 27.37 41.50
C TYR A 415 4.68 26.08 42.34
N VAL A 416 4.86 24.93 41.70
CA VAL A 416 4.70 23.58 42.30
C VAL A 416 5.84 22.62 41.92
N THR A 417 6.15 21.68 42.82
CA THR A 417 7.07 20.55 42.61
C THR A 417 6.51 19.26 43.24
N LEU A 418 6.89 18.10 42.69
CA LEU A 418 6.52 16.78 43.20
C LEU A 418 7.72 16.09 43.85
N GLN A 419 7.49 15.32 44.92
CA GLN A 419 8.52 14.49 45.54
C GLN A 419 7.95 13.13 46.00
N GLU A 420 8.76 12.07 45.97
CA GLU A 420 8.39 10.78 46.55
C GLU A 420 8.48 10.83 48.09
N LYS A 421 7.41 10.39 48.78
CA LYS A 421 7.28 10.51 50.24
C LYS A 421 8.43 9.86 51.02
N ASP A 422 8.86 8.68 50.59
CA ASP A 422 9.93 7.91 51.24
C ASP A 422 11.32 8.17 50.63
N ASN A 423 11.40 9.00 49.58
CA ASN A 423 12.65 9.37 48.91
C ASN A 423 12.60 10.82 48.37
N PRO A 424 12.82 11.84 49.24
CA PRO A 424 12.69 13.24 48.86
C PRO A 424 13.64 13.73 47.76
N GLY A 425 14.69 12.97 47.42
CA GLY A 425 15.60 13.28 46.32
C GLY A 425 15.06 12.86 44.94
N LYS A 426 13.93 12.16 44.90
CA LYS A 426 13.28 11.70 43.66
C LYS A 426 12.08 12.60 43.37
N HIS A 427 12.17 13.32 42.24
CA HIS A 427 11.13 14.20 41.73
C HIS A 427 10.39 13.51 40.58
N PRO A 428 9.24 12.87 40.84
CA PRO A 428 8.45 12.25 39.79
C PRO A 428 7.81 13.32 38.90
N THR A 429 7.51 12.95 37.66
CA THR A 429 6.67 13.76 36.78
C THR A 429 5.21 13.33 36.92
N GLY A 430 4.27 14.25 36.73
CA GLY A 430 2.84 13.95 36.84
C GLY A 430 1.96 15.08 36.33
N THR A 431 0.66 14.85 36.30
CA THR A 431 -0.33 15.87 35.95
C THR A 431 -0.95 16.45 37.21
N LEU A 432 -0.79 17.74 37.42
CA LEU A 432 -1.54 18.51 38.41
C LEU A 432 -2.85 18.99 37.81
N ILE A 433 -3.91 18.88 38.60
CA ILE A 433 -5.25 19.33 38.29
C ILE A 433 -5.65 20.36 39.34
N SER A 434 -5.99 21.59 38.96
CA SER A 434 -6.45 22.62 39.90
C SER A 434 -7.71 23.36 39.46
N GLY A 435 -8.65 23.63 40.37
CA GLY A 435 -9.87 24.43 40.11
C GLY A 435 -11.16 23.86 40.72
N THR A 436 -12.30 24.55 40.57
CA THR A 436 -13.59 24.18 41.23
C THR A 436 -14.71 23.77 40.28
N ASN A 437 -14.78 24.39 39.11
CA ASN A 437 -15.70 24.03 38.03
C ASN A 437 -14.98 23.66 36.72
N VAL A 438 -13.67 23.94 36.66
CA VAL A 438 -12.79 23.81 35.50
C VAL A 438 -11.45 23.26 35.98
N GLU A 439 -11.20 21.97 35.72
CA GLU A 439 -9.97 21.28 36.10
C GLU A 439 -8.80 21.73 35.20
N ILE A 440 -7.96 22.68 35.65
CA ILE A 440 -6.72 23.04 34.93
C ILE A 440 -5.74 21.89 35.06
N LYS A 441 -5.47 21.18 33.96
CA LYS A 441 -4.44 20.12 33.90
C LYS A 441 -3.11 20.71 33.46
N LYS A 442 -2.05 20.52 34.25
CA LYS A 442 -0.69 20.98 33.96
C LYS A 442 0.32 19.88 34.27
N GLU A 443 1.22 19.60 33.33
CA GLU A 443 2.33 18.69 33.61
C GLU A 443 3.34 19.32 34.58
N VAL A 444 3.76 18.53 35.55
CA VAL A 444 4.74 18.87 36.57
C VAL A 444 5.95 17.97 36.40
N SER A 445 7.14 18.55 36.21
CA SER A 445 8.37 17.80 35.93
C SER A 445 9.54 18.14 36.86
N TYR A 446 9.60 19.36 37.42
CA TYR A 446 10.52 19.73 38.49
C TYR A 446 10.01 20.96 39.26
N LEU A 447 9.99 22.12 38.59
CA LEU A 447 9.47 23.38 39.11
C LEU A 447 8.53 23.97 38.07
N THR A 448 7.23 23.81 38.29
CA THR A 448 6.21 24.15 37.30
C THR A 448 5.42 25.38 37.74
N ARG A 449 5.32 26.36 36.84
CA ARG A 449 4.43 27.51 36.99
C ARG A 449 2.99 27.11 36.63
N VAL A 450 2.05 27.40 37.51
CA VAL A 450 0.61 27.14 37.37
C VAL A 450 -0.13 28.47 37.51
N ASN A 451 -1.09 28.74 36.62
CA ASN A 451 -1.87 29.99 36.62
C ASN A 451 -3.27 29.75 37.20
N LEU A 452 -3.79 30.70 37.97
CA LEU A 452 -5.17 30.70 38.46
C LEU A 452 -6.02 31.71 37.65
N PHE A 453 -7.17 31.29 37.16
CA PHE A 453 -8.13 32.11 36.44
C PHE A 453 -9.28 32.60 37.34
N GLU A 454 -10.00 33.61 36.87
CA GLU A 454 -11.23 34.07 37.52
C GLU A 454 -12.32 32.99 37.37
N GLY A 455 -12.83 32.48 38.49
CA GLY A 455 -13.80 31.36 38.52
C GLY A 455 -13.22 29.99 38.87
N ASP A 456 -11.90 29.85 39.06
CA ASP A 456 -11.23 28.59 39.44
C ASP A 456 -11.27 28.30 40.96
N TYR A 457 -11.95 29.13 41.73
CA TYR A 457 -12.04 28.99 43.18
C TYR A 457 -13.51 28.94 43.60
N TYR A 458 -13.78 28.30 44.73
CA TYR A 458 -15.13 28.22 45.30
C TYR A 458 -15.50 29.61 45.81
N ASP A 459 -16.77 29.84 46.15
CA ASP A 459 -17.22 31.13 46.72
C ASP A 459 -16.41 31.54 47.97
N ASN A 460 -15.81 30.55 48.66
CA ASN A 460 -14.93 30.75 49.81
C ASN A 460 -13.45 30.99 49.45
N HIS A 461 -13.12 31.11 48.16
CA HIS A 461 -11.78 31.30 47.60
C HIS A 461 -10.83 30.09 47.73
N ASP A 462 -11.32 28.87 47.95
CA ASP A 462 -10.50 27.66 47.93
C ASP A 462 -10.38 27.06 46.51
N VAL A 463 -9.22 26.46 46.24
CA VAL A 463 -8.83 25.79 45.00
C VAL A 463 -8.54 24.32 45.31
N TYR A 464 -9.23 23.42 44.62
CA TYR A 464 -8.91 21.99 44.69
C TYR A 464 -7.64 21.71 43.91
N VAL A 465 -6.73 20.90 44.45
CA VAL A 465 -5.48 20.46 43.80
C VAL A 465 -5.42 18.94 43.87
N LYS A 466 -5.29 18.30 42.72
CA LYS A 466 -5.13 16.86 42.55
C LYS A 466 -3.88 16.58 41.72
N VAL A 467 -3.08 15.57 42.09
CA VAL A 467 -1.91 15.16 41.30
C VAL A 467 -2.00 13.68 40.97
N GLN A 468 -1.76 13.34 39.71
CA GLN A 468 -1.64 11.99 39.21
C GLN A 468 -0.25 11.77 38.63
N ALA A 469 0.50 10.79 39.13
CA ALA A 469 1.82 10.43 38.62
C ALA A 469 1.92 8.90 38.46
N ASN A 470 2.58 8.44 37.40
CA ASN A 470 2.73 7.01 37.13
C ASN A 470 3.54 6.32 38.22
N GLY A 471 3.02 5.21 38.75
CA GLY A 471 3.64 4.47 39.85
C GLY A 471 3.33 5.00 41.25
N TYR A 472 2.52 6.06 41.37
CA TYR A 472 2.15 6.66 42.65
C TYR A 472 0.65 6.65 42.90
N GLU A 473 0.25 6.72 44.18
CA GLU A 473 -1.12 7.00 44.59
C GLU A 473 -1.51 8.45 44.27
N GLU A 474 -2.79 8.66 43.99
CA GLU A 474 -3.32 9.97 43.63
C GLU A 474 -3.35 10.90 44.84
N PHE A 475 -2.73 12.09 44.72
CA PHE A 475 -2.78 13.12 45.75
C PHE A 475 -3.99 14.02 45.51
N LYS A 476 -4.70 14.40 46.58
CA LYS A 476 -5.86 15.31 46.55
C LYS A 476 -5.88 16.20 47.80
N TYR A 477 -5.99 17.52 47.60
CA TYR A 477 -6.09 18.48 48.71
C TYR A 477 -6.80 19.77 48.29
N MET A 478 -7.35 20.52 49.25
CA MET A 478 -8.02 21.81 49.06
C MET A 478 -7.15 22.93 49.62
N TYR A 479 -6.70 23.88 48.80
CA TYR A 479 -5.85 25.00 49.21
C TYR A 479 -6.60 26.34 49.11
N PRO A 480 -6.47 27.25 50.08
CA PRO A 480 -6.91 28.63 49.91
C PRO A 480 -6.15 29.31 48.76
N LYS A 481 -6.82 30.07 47.89
CA LYS A 481 -6.22 30.80 46.76
C LYS A 481 -5.01 31.63 47.17
N ASP A 482 -5.15 32.40 48.25
CA ASP A 482 -4.07 33.26 48.76
C ASP A 482 -2.87 32.45 49.29
N SER A 483 -3.07 31.20 49.69
CA SER A 483 -1.98 30.30 50.07
C SER A 483 -1.23 29.79 48.84
N LEU A 484 -1.94 29.46 47.76
CA LEU A 484 -1.30 29.06 46.50
C LEU A 484 -0.43 30.19 45.95
N LEU A 485 -0.96 31.42 45.94
CA LEU A 485 -0.26 32.60 45.41
C LEU A 485 1.01 33.01 46.19
N GLN A 486 1.24 32.44 47.38
CA GLN A 486 2.49 32.64 48.13
C GLN A 486 3.64 31.75 47.63
N HIS A 487 3.36 30.76 46.80
CA HIS A 487 4.38 29.86 46.26
C HIS A 487 5.02 30.46 45.00
N HIS A 488 6.22 30.97 45.19
CA HIS A 488 7.08 31.55 44.14
C HIS A 488 8.14 30.56 43.67
N GLU A 489 8.90 30.93 42.64
CA GLU A 489 9.96 30.10 42.05
C GLU A 489 10.99 29.61 43.09
N ASP A 490 11.39 30.48 44.02
CA ASP A 490 12.34 30.15 45.10
C ASP A 490 11.72 29.30 46.24
N THR A 491 10.38 29.25 46.34
CA THR A 491 9.65 28.58 47.42
C THR A 491 8.38 27.88 46.88
N PRO A 492 8.54 26.83 46.06
CA PRO A 492 7.41 26.14 45.44
C PRO A 492 6.56 25.36 46.45
N LEU A 493 5.31 25.08 46.07
CA LEU A 493 4.47 24.10 46.75
C LEU A 493 5.03 22.69 46.51
N VAL A 494 5.38 21.97 47.57
CA VAL A 494 5.90 20.59 47.48
C VAL A 494 4.78 19.60 47.75
N ILE A 495 4.50 18.70 46.80
CA ILE A 495 3.49 17.64 46.91
C ILE A 495 4.19 16.28 47.06
N GLU A 496 3.93 15.59 48.18
CA GLU A 496 4.49 14.27 48.49
C GLU A 496 3.60 13.14 47.95
N LEU A 497 4.17 12.23 47.17
CA LEU A 497 3.48 11.11 46.53
C LEU A 497 3.91 9.76 47.13
N GLU A 498 2.93 8.89 47.40
CA GLU A 498 3.14 7.51 47.90
C GLU A 498 3.25 6.51 46.74
N VAL A 499 4.13 5.50 46.84
CA VAL A 499 4.29 4.48 45.79
C VAL A 499 3.08 3.53 45.76
N ARG A 500 2.50 3.30 44.58
CA ARG A 500 1.37 2.39 44.38
C ARG A 500 1.83 0.92 44.40
N SER A 501 1.16 0.08 45.17
CA SER A 501 1.40 -1.38 45.17
C SER A 501 0.93 -2.02 43.86
N LEU A 502 1.80 -2.84 43.23
CA LEU A 502 1.52 -3.51 41.95
C LEU A 502 0.56 -4.69 42.08
N VAL A 503 0.55 -5.41 43.19
CA VAL A 503 -0.38 -6.53 43.43
C VAL A 503 -1.21 -6.28 44.67
N VAL A 504 -2.53 -6.27 44.50
CA VAL A 504 -3.50 -6.11 45.59
C VAL A 504 -4.60 -7.16 45.40
N ASP A 505 -4.84 -7.99 46.42
CA ASP A 505 -5.88 -9.01 46.43
C ASP A 505 -5.85 -9.98 45.22
N GLY A 506 -4.65 -10.37 44.76
CA GLY A 506 -4.46 -11.27 43.61
C GLY A 506 -4.62 -10.61 42.24
N VAL A 507 -4.79 -9.29 42.21
CA VAL A 507 -4.88 -8.47 40.99
C VAL A 507 -3.57 -7.75 40.75
N TYR A 508 -2.93 -8.00 39.61
CA TYR A 508 -1.83 -7.18 39.11
C TYR A 508 -2.41 -5.87 38.55
N ARG A 509 -2.01 -4.72 39.10
CA ARG A 509 -2.48 -3.39 38.73
C ARG A 509 -1.64 -2.82 37.59
N GLY A 510 -2.29 -2.57 36.46
CA GLY A 510 -1.68 -1.98 35.26
C GLY A 510 -1.38 -3.02 34.18
N ASN A 511 -0.53 -2.62 33.23
CA ASN A 511 -0.15 -3.44 32.10
C ASN A 511 1.02 -4.37 32.47
N VAL A 512 1.02 -5.56 31.89
CA VAL A 512 2.11 -6.54 31.97
C VAL A 512 2.73 -6.67 30.60
N VAL A 513 4.05 -6.52 30.50
CA VAL A 513 4.82 -6.76 29.27
C VAL A 513 5.87 -7.81 29.60
N LEU A 514 5.90 -8.89 28.83
CA LEU A 514 6.83 -10.01 28.97
C LEU A 514 7.54 -10.20 27.63
N GLU A 515 8.86 -10.03 27.62
CA GLU A 515 9.70 -10.06 26.43
C GLU A 515 10.67 -11.24 26.39
N THR A 516 10.81 -11.95 27.52
CA THR A 516 11.72 -13.10 27.68
C THR A 516 11.04 -14.25 28.44
N GLN A 517 11.55 -15.48 28.27
CA GLN A 517 11.02 -16.64 29.01
C GLN A 517 11.23 -16.46 30.52
N ALA A 518 12.36 -15.90 30.94
CA ALA A 518 12.62 -15.62 32.35
C ALA A 518 11.57 -14.70 33.00
N GLU A 519 11.07 -13.70 32.26
CA GLU A 519 10.01 -12.82 32.73
C GLU A 519 8.67 -13.54 32.86
N VAL A 520 8.32 -14.42 31.91
CA VAL A 520 7.13 -15.28 31.99
C VAL A 520 7.19 -16.16 33.25
N ASP A 521 8.33 -16.79 33.50
CA ASP A 521 8.54 -17.65 34.66
C ASP A 521 8.54 -16.87 35.98
N GLU A 522 9.10 -15.66 35.97
CA GLU A 522 9.09 -14.77 37.11
C GLU A 522 7.68 -14.25 37.44
N PHE A 523 6.87 -13.98 36.42
CA PHE A 523 5.51 -13.50 36.61
C PHE A 523 4.66 -14.48 37.45
N ALA A 524 4.89 -15.78 37.30
CA ALA A 524 4.22 -16.83 38.06
C ALA A 524 4.34 -16.68 39.60
N LYS A 525 5.41 -16.04 40.07
CA LYS A 525 5.69 -15.83 41.51
C LYS A 525 4.72 -14.84 42.16
N TRP A 526 4.07 -13.97 41.37
CA TRP A 526 3.11 -13.00 41.89
C TRP A 526 1.76 -13.64 42.26
N HIS A 527 1.51 -14.88 41.84
CA HIS A 527 0.27 -15.62 42.12
C HIS A 527 -1.00 -14.82 41.80
N CYS A 528 -0.95 -14.00 40.76
CA CYS A 528 -2.07 -13.20 40.32
C CYS A 528 -3.06 -14.06 39.52
N THR A 529 -4.35 -13.78 39.69
CA THR A 529 -5.42 -14.38 38.87
C THR A 529 -5.98 -13.39 37.87
N THR A 530 -5.76 -12.09 38.10
CA THR A 530 -6.29 -11.03 37.25
C THR A 530 -5.19 -10.01 36.95
N ILE A 531 -5.15 -9.55 35.70
CA ILE A 531 -4.36 -8.37 35.28
C ILE A 531 -5.37 -7.26 35.02
N SER A 532 -5.23 -6.10 35.66
CA SER A 532 -6.22 -5.02 35.51
C SER A 532 -6.07 -4.23 34.20
N GLY A 533 -4.90 -4.30 33.57
CA GLY A 533 -4.59 -3.65 32.29
C GLY A 533 -4.37 -4.66 31.16
N ASN A 534 -3.52 -4.30 30.22
CA ASN A 534 -3.15 -5.14 29.08
C ASN A 534 -2.13 -6.22 29.47
N LEU A 535 -2.16 -7.36 28.78
CA LEU A 535 -1.11 -8.37 28.80
C LEU A 535 -0.45 -8.40 27.42
N THR A 536 0.83 -8.04 27.36
CA THR A 536 1.64 -8.09 26.14
C THR A 536 2.75 -9.12 26.33
N ILE A 537 2.77 -10.12 25.46
CA ILE A 537 3.80 -11.15 25.38
C ILE A 537 4.48 -10.93 24.04
N LYS A 538 5.69 -10.40 24.03
CA LYS A 538 6.35 -9.97 22.80
C LYS A 538 7.78 -10.49 22.73
N GLY A 539 8.01 -11.50 21.90
CA GLY A 539 9.35 -12.02 21.69
C GLY A 539 10.28 -10.97 21.05
N GLN A 540 11.58 -11.11 21.34
CA GLN A 540 12.61 -10.26 20.76
C GLN A 540 13.43 -11.06 19.74
N ARG A 541 13.35 -10.67 18.46
CA ARG A 541 14.06 -11.37 17.39
C ARG A 541 15.58 -11.39 17.64
N GLY A 542 16.15 -12.59 17.74
CA GLY A 542 17.58 -12.79 17.97
C GLY A 542 18.05 -12.68 19.43
N ALA A 543 17.13 -12.49 20.39
CA ALA A 543 17.45 -12.60 21.81
C ALA A 543 17.87 -14.03 22.18
N GLU A 544 18.76 -14.18 23.17
CA GLU A 544 19.19 -15.49 23.67
C GLU A 544 18.08 -16.23 24.44
N ASP A 545 17.20 -15.48 25.13
CA ASP A 545 16.11 -16.01 25.93
C ASP A 545 14.75 -15.82 25.24
N GLN A 546 14.45 -16.72 24.30
CA GLN A 546 13.21 -16.70 23.51
C GLN A 546 12.04 -17.29 24.29
N ILE A 547 10.88 -16.64 24.22
CA ILE A 547 9.63 -17.16 24.79
C ILE A 547 9.19 -18.40 23.99
N ALA A 548 9.14 -19.55 24.66
CA ALA A 548 8.77 -20.84 24.08
C ALA A 548 7.60 -21.52 24.81
N ASP A 549 7.29 -21.08 26.03
CA ASP A 549 6.16 -21.56 26.81
C ASP A 549 5.50 -20.46 27.65
N LEU A 550 4.18 -20.58 27.88
CA LEU A 550 3.41 -19.62 28.68
C LEU A 550 3.00 -20.19 30.04
N ALA A 551 3.66 -21.24 30.54
CA ALA A 551 3.21 -21.96 31.74
C ALA A 551 3.17 -21.07 32.98
N GLY A 552 4.00 -20.02 33.03
CA GLY A 552 3.98 -19.00 34.08
C GLY A 552 2.68 -18.20 34.18
N LEU A 553 1.82 -18.23 33.15
CA LEU A 553 0.55 -17.52 33.09
C LEU A 553 -0.67 -18.37 33.49
N GLN A 554 -0.48 -19.64 33.85
CA GLN A 554 -1.57 -20.60 34.11
C GLN A 554 -2.58 -20.17 35.19
N SER A 555 -2.22 -19.23 36.08
CA SER A 555 -3.12 -18.74 37.11
C SER A 555 -4.05 -17.62 36.63
N ILE A 556 -3.77 -17.01 35.48
CA ILE A 556 -4.51 -15.86 34.97
C ILE A 556 -5.85 -16.34 34.41
N THR A 557 -6.94 -15.81 34.97
CA THR A 557 -8.31 -16.09 34.55
C THR A 557 -8.95 -14.91 33.84
N GLU A 558 -8.44 -13.70 34.09
CA GLU A 558 -9.01 -12.45 33.58
C GLU A 558 -7.93 -11.42 33.25
N VAL A 559 -8.08 -10.76 32.10
CA VAL A 559 -7.29 -9.58 31.70
C VAL A 559 -8.23 -8.40 31.50
N GLY A 560 -7.91 -7.26 32.10
CA GLY A 560 -8.76 -6.07 32.16
C GLY A 560 -8.75 -5.23 30.88
N GLY A 561 -7.73 -5.39 30.06
CA GLY A 561 -7.58 -4.74 28.76
C GLY A 561 -7.27 -5.75 27.65
N MET A 562 -6.44 -5.35 26.70
CA MET A 562 -6.05 -6.17 25.55
C MET A 562 -5.05 -7.27 25.92
N VAL A 563 -5.16 -8.43 25.25
CA VAL A 563 -4.10 -9.45 25.21
C VAL A 563 -3.41 -9.40 23.85
N SER A 564 -2.09 -9.28 23.82
CA SER A 564 -1.27 -9.30 22.61
C SER A 564 -0.17 -10.33 22.76
N ILE A 565 -0.04 -11.25 21.80
CA ILE A 565 1.00 -12.28 21.75
C ILE A 565 1.70 -12.17 20.40
N SER A 566 2.92 -11.65 20.39
CA SER A 566 3.63 -11.41 19.15
C SER A 566 5.12 -11.74 19.15
N ASP A 567 5.67 -11.95 17.96
CA ASP A 567 7.11 -12.13 17.72
C ASP A 567 7.74 -13.30 18.52
N CYS A 568 6.95 -14.28 18.98
CA CYS A 568 7.43 -15.45 19.74
C CYS A 568 7.72 -16.62 18.79
N ASP A 569 8.81 -16.53 18.02
CA ASP A 569 9.16 -17.48 16.96
C ASP A 569 9.25 -18.95 17.40
N HIS A 570 9.53 -19.23 18.68
CA HIS A 570 9.63 -20.59 19.24
C HIS A 570 8.36 -21.08 19.92
N LEU A 571 7.33 -20.23 20.05
CA LEU A 571 6.07 -20.57 20.70
C LEU A 571 5.20 -21.40 19.74
N SER A 572 5.03 -22.68 20.05
CA SER A 572 4.30 -23.63 19.18
C SER A 572 2.81 -23.79 19.52
N ASN A 573 2.40 -23.33 20.71
CA ASN A 573 1.04 -23.41 21.24
C ASN A 573 0.88 -22.37 22.37
N LEU A 574 -0.35 -22.17 22.84
CA LEU A 574 -0.68 -21.18 23.88
C LEU A 574 -0.95 -21.83 25.24
N LYS A 575 -0.38 -23.02 25.49
CA LYS A 575 -0.49 -23.70 26.78
C LYS A 575 0.11 -22.83 27.87
N GLY A 576 -0.65 -22.61 28.95
CA GLY A 576 -0.44 -21.58 29.94
C GLY A 576 -1.59 -20.58 30.02
N LEU A 577 -2.45 -20.50 29.00
CA LEU A 577 -3.62 -19.60 28.99
C LEU A 577 -4.96 -20.34 29.16
N GLU A 578 -4.96 -21.63 29.49
CA GLU A 578 -6.16 -22.49 29.47
C GLU A 578 -7.30 -22.00 30.38
N TYR A 579 -6.96 -21.26 31.43
CA TYR A 579 -7.91 -20.71 32.40
C TYR A 579 -8.33 -19.27 32.10
N LEU A 580 -7.72 -18.63 31.10
CA LEU A 580 -8.11 -17.29 30.65
C LEU A 580 -9.51 -17.37 30.05
N SER A 581 -10.48 -16.82 30.78
CA SER A 581 -11.90 -16.92 30.44
C SER A 581 -12.52 -15.57 30.09
N SER A 582 -11.89 -14.47 30.49
CA SER A 582 -12.35 -13.12 30.21
C SER A 582 -11.20 -12.20 29.81
N ILE A 583 -11.42 -11.45 28.74
CA ILE A 583 -10.63 -10.29 28.34
C ILE A 583 -11.61 -9.11 28.35
N ASN A 584 -11.55 -8.25 29.36
CA ASN A 584 -12.42 -7.07 29.43
C ASN A 584 -12.02 -6.10 28.30
N GLY A 585 -13.01 -5.66 27.54
CA GLY A 585 -12.77 -4.98 26.26
C GLY A 585 -12.63 -5.95 25.08
N GLY A 586 -12.39 -7.24 25.32
CA GLY A 586 -12.53 -8.33 24.36
C GLY A 586 -11.53 -8.32 23.21
N ARG A 587 -10.39 -7.63 23.33
CA ARG A 587 -9.40 -7.50 22.26
C ARG A 587 -8.25 -8.49 22.43
N LEU A 588 -8.08 -9.36 21.45
CA LEU A 588 -6.99 -10.33 21.38
C LEU A 588 -6.23 -10.18 20.06
N GLU A 589 -4.90 -10.12 20.13
CA GLU A 589 -4.01 -10.09 18.96
C GLU A 589 -2.97 -11.19 19.07
N ILE A 590 -2.80 -11.96 17.99
CA ILE A 590 -1.80 -13.03 17.88
C ILE A 590 -1.06 -12.84 16.56
N ALA A 591 0.15 -12.31 16.62
CA ALA A 591 0.87 -11.85 15.43
C ALA A 591 2.30 -12.39 15.33
N ARG A 592 2.78 -12.74 14.14
CA ARG A 592 4.22 -13.04 13.92
C ARG A 592 4.79 -14.17 14.82
N ASN A 593 4.00 -15.18 15.17
CA ASN A 593 4.48 -16.34 15.92
C ASN A 593 4.73 -17.52 14.97
N ASN A 594 5.92 -17.52 14.34
CA ASN A 594 6.19 -18.39 13.18
C ASN A 594 6.04 -19.90 13.43
N SER A 595 6.23 -20.38 14.66
CA SER A 595 6.07 -21.80 15.02
C SER A 595 4.67 -22.17 15.51
N LEU A 596 3.77 -21.20 15.69
CA LEU A 596 2.45 -21.43 16.26
C LEU A 596 1.56 -22.18 15.26
N GLN A 597 1.09 -23.37 15.63
CA GLN A 597 0.34 -24.25 14.71
C GLN A 597 -1.17 -24.22 14.90
N ASN A 598 -1.62 -23.85 16.10
CA ASN A 598 -3.03 -23.75 16.50
C ASN A 598 -3.13 -22.86 17.75
N LEU A 599 -4.35 -22.64 18.23
CA LEU A 599 -4.68 -21.75 19.34
C LEU A 599 -5.03 -22.51 20.64
N LYS A 600 -4.59 -23.77 20.76
CA LYS A 600 -4.80 -24.58 21.97
C LYS A 600 -4.17 -23.87 23.15
N GLY A 601 -5.00 -23.60 24.15
CA GLY A 601 -4.69 -22.67 25.23
C GLY A 601 -5.80 -21.63 25.43
N LEU A 602 -6.57 -21.31 24.39
CA LEU A 602 -7.60 -20.27 24.47
C LEU A 602 -9.03 -20.78 24.69
N SER A 603 -9.18 -22.06 25.04
CA SER A 603 -10.49 -22.70 25.16
C SER A 603 -11.36 -22.15 26.29
N GLY A 604 -10.80 -21.35 27.20
CA GLY A 604 -11.56 -20.67 28.24
C GLY A 604 -12.41 -19.50 27.74
N LEU A 605 -12.08 -18.92 26.58
CA LEU A 605 -12.71 -17.71 26.05
C LEU A 605 -14.08 -18.02 25.42
N THR A 606 -15.07 -17.19 25.76
CA THR A 606 -16.43 -17.31 25.21
C THR A 606 -16.88 -16.13 24.36
N ILE A 607 -16.29 -14.94 24.57
CA ILE A 607 -16.63 -13.71 23.86
C ILE A 607 -15.34 -12.95 23.53
N LEU A 608 -15.23 -12.46 22.29
CA LEU A 608 -14.22 -11.51 21.87
C LEU A 608 -14.90 -10.34 21.15
N ASN A 609 -14.47 -9.11 21.39
CA ASN A 609 -14.96 -7.93 20.67
C ASN A 609 -14.12 -7.68 19.40
N GLU A 610 -12.81 -7.87 19.48
CA GLU A 610 -11.88 -7.70 18.36
C GLU A 610 -10.85 -8.82 18.42
N PHE A 611 -10.67 -9.54 17.33
CA PHE A 611 -9.73 -10.64 17.27
C PHE A 611 -8.89 -10.58 16.00
N THR A 612 -7.59 -10.37 16.16
CA THR A 612 -6.64 -10.29 15.05
C THR A 612 -5.65 -11.45 15.13
N ILE A 613 -5.51 -12.17 14.02
CA ILE A 613 -4.49 -13.18 13.83
C ILE A 613 -3.72 -12.82 12.56
N SER A 614 -2.44 -12.49 12.69
CA SER A 614 -1.64 -12.07 11.53
C SER A 614 -0.25 -12.67 11.47
N GLU A 615 0.24 -12.93 10.26
CA GLU A 615 1.65 -13.32 10.04
C GLU A 615 2.10 -14.56 10.84
N ASN A 616 1.21 -15.52 11.14
CA ASN A 616 1.57 -16.77 11.80
C ASN A 616 1.81 -17.87 10.76
N ALA A 617 3.03 -17.94 10.23
CA ALA A 617 3.38 -18.76 9.07
C ALA A 617 3.03 -20.27 9.20
N SER A 618 3.06 -20.82 10.41
CA SER A 618 2.76 -22.24 10.67
C SER A 618 1.31 -22.52 11.11
N LEU A 619 0.45 -21.49 11.21
CA LEU A 619 -0.90 -21.65 11.73
C LEU A 619 -1.77 -22.36 10.70
N VAL A 620 -2.26 -23.57 11.03
CA VAL A 620 -3.03 -24.39 10.09
C VAL A 620 -4.53 -24.26 10.30
N ASN A 621 -4.96 -24.02 11.54
CA ASN A 621 -6.36 -23.91 11.95
C ASN A 621 -6.51 -23.13 13.26
N LEU A 622 -7.75 -22.95 13.69
CA LEU A 622 -8.12 -22.20 14.90
C LEU A 622 -8.55 -23.12 16.06
N GLU A 623 -8.10 -24.38 16.09
CA GLU A 623 -8.37 -25.29 17.21
C GLU A 623 -7.89 -24.66 18.53
N GLY A 624 -8.71 -24.76 19.57
CA GLY A 624 -8.55 -24.03 20.83
C GLY A 624 -9.58 -22.93 21.06
N LEU A 625 -10.41 -22.58 20.07
CA LEU A 625 -11.49 -21.58 20.20
C LEU A 625 -12.89 -22.18 20.31
N GLU A 626 -13.01 -23.48 20.60
CA GLU A 626 -14.27 -24.22 20.46
C GLU A 626 -15.39 -23.71 21.37
N ASN A 627 -15.10 -22.95 22.42
CA ASN A 627 -16.10 -22.39 23.34
C ASN A 627 -16.53 -20.95 23.00
N LEU A 628 -15.96 -20.37 21.96
CA LEU A 628 -16.26 -19.01 21.52
C LEU A 628 -17.67 -18.94 20.92
N LYS A 629 -18.49 -18.02 21.42
CA LYS A 629 -19.90 -17.84 21.02
C LYS A 629 -20.16 -16.55 20.26
N GLU A 630 -19.45 -15.48 20.61
CA GLU A 630 -19.62 -14.17 19.99
C GLU A 630 -18.26 -13.57 19.68
N ILE A 631 -18.13 -13.09 18.44
CA ILE A 631 -17.01 -12.28 17.98
C ILE A 631 -17.58 -10.94 17.51
N GLY A 632 -17.00 -9.82 17.93
CA GLY A 632 -17.30 -8.53 17.29
C GLY A 632 -16.69 -8.52 15.88
N GLY A 633 -15.42 -8.14 15.77
CA GLY A 633 -14.66 -8.21 14.52
C GLY A 633 -13.56 -9.25 14.56
N MET A 634 -13.39 -9.99 13.45
CA MET A 634 -12.29 -10.91 13.24
C MET A 634 -11.46 -10.50 12.02
N VAL A 635 -10.14 -10.48 12.18
CA VAL A 635 -9.17 -10.19 11.12
C VAL A 635 -8.18 -11.34 11.06
N LEU A 636 -8.06 -11.94 9.87
CA LEU A 636 -7.11 -12.99 9.53
C LEU A 636 -6.26 -12.46 8.38
N GLU A 637 -4.97 -12.24 8.62
CA GLU A 637 -4.08 -11.60 7.62
C GLU A 637 -2.77 -12.37 7.49
N SER A 638 -2.35 -12.70 6.27
CA SER A 638 -1.05 -13.32 6.00
C SER A 638 -0.78 -14.57 6.85
N ASN A 639 -1.74 -15.49 6.89
CA ASN A 639 -1.59 -16.80 7.53
C ASN A 639 -1.56 -17.88 6.42
N PRO A 640 -0.43 -18.07 5.72
CA PRO A 640 -0.39 -18.77 4.43
C PRO A 640 -0.79 -20.26 4.52
N LEU A 641 -0.63 -20.90 5.68
CA LEU A 641 -1.01 -22.31 5.89
C LEU A 641 -2.41 -22.51 6.47
N LEU A 642 -3.13 -21.41 6.77
CA LEU A 642 -4.48 -21.47 7.31
C LEU A 642 -5.43 -21.97 6.22
N ASN A 643 -5.83 -23.23 6.33
CA ASN A 643 -6.69 -23.89 5.33
C ASN A 643 -8.12 -24.10 5.82
N ALA A 644 -8.38 -23.87 7.11
CA ALA A 644 -9.70 -23.95 7.70
C ALA A 644 -9.83 -23.08 8.96
N LEU A 645 -11.02 -22.58 9.25
CA LEU A 645 -11.36 -21.88 10.51
C LEU A 645 -12.05 -22.84 11.49
N LYS A 646 -11.69 -24.13 11.40
CA LYS A 646 -12.06 -25.15 12.38
C LYS A 646 -11.71 -24.66 13.79
N GLY A 647 -12.64 -24.81 14.72
CA GLY A 647 -12.55 -24.21 16.06
C GLY A 647 -13.55 -23.07 16.27
N LEU A 648 -14.09 -22.48 15.20
CA LEU A 648 -15.17 -21.46 15.27
C LEU A 648 -16.58 -22.05 15.16
N ASP A 649 -16.73 -23.37 15.28
CA ASP A 649 -17.98 -24.10 15.00
C ASP A 649 -19.16 -23.62 15.88
N ASN A 650 -18.88 -23.14 17.09
CA ASN A 650 -19.88 -22.67 18.05
C ASN A 650 -20.11 -21.16 18.05
N VAL A 651 -19.51 -20.41 17.12
CA VAL A 651 -19.73 -18.97 17.00
C VAL A 651 -21.13 -18.71 16.44
N GLU A 652 -21.99 -18.08 17.25
CA GLU A 652 -23.38 -17.78 16.91
C GLU A 652 -23.52 -16.37 16.29
N ARG A 653 -22.64 -15.44 16.66
CA ARG A 653 -22.73 -14.02 16.29
C ARG A 653 -21.35 -13.48 15.91
N MET A 654 -21.27 -12.85 14.74
CA MET A 654 -20.11 -12.13 14.25
C MET A 654 -20.55 -10.77 13.70
N LYS A 655 -19.82 -9.67 13.96
CA LYS A 655 -20.13 -8.39 13.29
C LYS A 655 -19.36 -8.27 11.98
N SER A 656 -18.07 -8.59 11.99
CA SER A 656 -17.24 -8.51 10.79
C SER A 656 -16.24 -9.65 10.71
N LEU A 657 -16.02 -10.12 9.48
CA LEU A 657 -14.96 -11.07 9.14
C LEU A 657 -14.12 -10.49 8.01
N TRP A 658 -12.83 -10.33 8.26
CA TRP A 658 -11.82 -9.92 7.29
C TRP A 658 -10.81 -11.05 7.12
N ILE A 659 -10.61 -11.48 5.87
CA ILE A 659 -9.63 -12.51 5.51
C ILE A 659 -8.76 -11.97 4.38
N ASP A 660 -7.47 -11.88 4.62
CA ASP A 660 -6.48 -11.37 3.68
C ASP A 660 -5.29 -12.33 3.61
N ASP A 661 -4.80 -12.58 2.40
CA ASP A 661 -3.53 -13.29 2.16
C ASP A 661 -3.45 -14.66 2.88
N SER A 662 -4.57 -15.41 2.85
CA SER A 662 -4.68 -16.76 3.42
C SER A 662 -4.61 -17.80 2.30
N GLU A 663 -3.42 -17.96 1.70
CA GLU A 663 -3.22 -18.73 0.46
C GLU A 663 -3.72 -20.18 0.51
N SER A 664 -3.69 -20.86 1.66
CA SER A 664 -4.15 -22.26 1.74
C SER A 664 -5.67 -22.40 1.90
N LEU A 665 -6.42 -21.31 2.03
CA LEU A 665 -7.87 -21.33 2.17
C LEU A 665 -8.53 -21.53 0.80
N VAL A 666 -9.12 -22.71 0.58
CA VAL A 666 -9.77 -23.08 -0.69
C VAL A 666 -11.28 -22.90 -0.63
N ASP A 667 -11.88 -23.21 0.50
CA ASP A 667 -13.31 -23.03 0.75
C ASP A 667 -13.58 -22.96 2.26
N PHE A 668 -14.87 -22.83 2.62
CA PHE A 668 -15.33 -22.88 4.00
C PHE A 668 -16.03 -24.22 4.32
N ASN A 669 -15.75 -25.30 3.57
CA ASN A 669 -16.33 -26.61 3.84
C ASN A 669 -15.67 -27.25 5.07
N GLY A 670 -16.48 -27.87 5.93
CA GLY A 670 -16.00 -28.38 7.22
C GLY A 670 -15.96 -27.31 8.32
N PHE A 671 -16.44 -26.11 8.02
CA PHE A 671 -16.78 -25.09 8.98
C PHE A 671 -18.29 -25.23 9.25
N ASP A 672 -18.66 -26.03 10.24
CA ASP A 672 -20.06 -26.15 10.64
C ASP A 672 -20.39 -24.98 11.59
N THR A 673 -20.32 -23.75 11.08
CA THR A 673 -20.59 -22.56 11.90
C THR A 673 -22.10 -22.40 12.14
N SER A 674 -22.45 -21.93 13.32
CA SER A 674 -23.82 -21.51 13.65
C SER A 674 -24.01 -19.99 13.52
N ILE A 675 -23.20 -19.33 12.69
CA ILE A 675 -23.22 -17.86 12.55
C ILE A 675 -24.60 -17.45 12.03
N SER A 676 -25.37 -16.80 12.91
CA SER A 676 -26.73 -16.34 12.68
C SER A 676 -26.81 -14.85 12.31
N SER A 677 -25.69 -14.13 12.47
CA SER A 677 -25.54 -12.71 12.18
C SER A 677 -24.11 -12.45 11.73
N LEU A 678 -23.94 -11.78 10.58
CA LEU A 678 -22.69 -11.25 10.03
C LEU A 678 -23.01 -9.92 9.33
N GLY A 679 -22.47 -8.81 9.84
CA GLY A 679 -22.71 -7.49 9.26
C GLY A 679 -21.85 -7.22 8.03
N THR A 680 -20.54 -7.41 8.15
CA THR A 680 -19.57 -7.12 7.08
C THR A 680 -18.69 -8.32 6.77
N PHE A 681 -18.49 -8.59 5.48
CA PHE A 681 -17.56 -9.62 5.01
C PHE A 681 -16.51 -9.01 4.07
N VAL A 682 -15.24 -9.24 4.36
CA VAL A 682 -14.09 -8.79 3.57
C VAL A 682 -13.20 -10.00 3.26
N SER A 683 -12.93 -10.24 1.98
CA SER A 683 -12.01 -11.26 1.50
C SER A 683 -11.09 -10.68 0.44
N ILE A 684 -9.81 -10.58 0.73
CA ILE A 684 -8.82 -9.95 -0.14
C ILE A 684 -7.67 -10.92 -0.41
N ASN A 685 -7.18 -10.99 -1.66
CA ASN A 685 -5.93 -11.70 -2.00
C ASN A 685 -5.90 -13.19 -1.56
N ASN A 686 -7.06 -13.87 -1.53
CA ASN A 686 -7.13 -15.30 -1.26
C ASN A 686 -7.20 -16.07 -2.59
N HIS A 687 -6.09 -16.11 -3.32
CA HIS A 687 -6.05 -16.59 -4.71
C HIS A 687 -6.55 -18.03 -4.93
N ASN A 688 -6.40 -18.92 -3.93
CA ASN A 688 -6.87 -20.30 -4.02
C ASN A 688 -8.32 -20.49 -3.53
N LEU A 689 -8.99 -19.44 -3.07
CA LEU A 689 -10.37 -19.50 -2.60
C LEU A 689 -11.31 -19.73 -3.79
N GLU A 690 -11.82 -20.96 -3.92
CA GLU A 690 -12.73 -21.37 -5.00
C GLU A 690 -14.21 -21.15 -4.65
N SER A 691 -14.57 -21.19 -3.35
CA SER A 691 -15.97 -21.13 -2.91
C SER A 691 -16.17 -20.52 -1.52
N LEU A 692 -17.26 -19.77 -1.35
CA LEU A 692 -17.72 -19.24 -0.05
C LEU A 692 -18.69 -20.18 0.68
N ARG A 693 -18.98 -21.37 0.14
CA ARG A 693 -19.92 -22.32 0.74
C ARG A 693 -19.44 -22.77 2.12
N GLY A 694 -20.36 -22.79 3.07
CA GLY A 694 -20.08 -23.13 4.47
C GLY A 694 -19.81 -21.92 5.36
N LEU A 695 -19.62 -20.72 4.79
CA LEU A 695 -19.29 -19.53 5.57
C LEU A 695 -20.42 -19.09 6.50
N ILE A 696 -21.64 -18.94 5.99
CA ILE A 696 -22.81 -18.56 6.78
C ILE A 696 -24.03 -19.43 6.46
N LEU A 697 -24.92 -19.57 7.44
CA LEU A 697 -26.19 -20.26 7.27
C LEU A 697 -27.17 -19.40 6.45
N PRO A 698 -28.05 -19.99 5.62
CA PRO A 698 -29.09 -19.25 4.86
C PRO A 698 -30.13 -18.47 5.70
N ALA A 699 -30.01 -18.49 7.03
CA ALA A 699 -30.82 -17.66 7.92
C ALA A 699 -30.10 -16.36 8.32
N CYS A 700 -28.78 -16.32 8.18
CA CYS A 700 -27.94 -15.17 8.45
C CYS A 700 -27.98 -14.22 7.24
N LYS A 701 -28.28 -12.95 7.47
CA LYS A 701 -28.31 -11.94 6.40
C LYS A 701 -27.17 -10.94 6.58
N ILE A 702 -26.43 -10.68 5.50
CA ILE A 702 -25.44 -9.60 5.43
C ILE A 702 -26.14 -8.29 5.14
N ASP A 703 -26.11 -7.36 6.09
CA ASP A 703 -26.78 -6.05 6.03
C ASP A 703 -25.81 -4.85 6.11
N GLY A 704 -24.53 -5.06 6.45
CA GLY A 704 -23.50 -4.05 6.50
C GLY A 704 -22.87 -3.80 5.13
N GLY A 705 -21.92 -4.65 4.71
CA GLY A 705 -21.20 -4.50 3.44
C GLY A 705 -20.40 -5.73 3.04
N VAL A 706 -20.00 -5.79 1.77
CA VAL A 706 -19.18 -6.88 1.24
C VAL A 706 -18.05 -6.32 0.39
N GLU A 707 -16.83 -6.79 0.62
CA GLU A 707 -15.67 -6.51 -0.21
C GLU A 707 -14.98 -7.83 -0.53
N ILE A 708 -14.92 -8.17 -1.81
CA ILE A 708 -14.30 -9.40 -2.30
C ILE A 708 -13.36 -8.96 -3.42
N THR A 709 -12.07 -8.94 -3.13
CA THR A 709 -11.04 -8.38 -4.01
C THR A 709 -9.93 -9.39 -4.22
N ASP A 710 -9.43 -9.52 -5.45
CA ASP A 710 -8.29 -10.40 -5.78
C ASP A 710 -8.45 -11.88 -5.34
N ASN A 711 -9.67 -12.44 -5.46
CA ASN A 711 -9.92 -13.87 -5.23
C ASN A 711 -10.09 -14.57 -6.58
N TRP A 712 -8.98 -14.77 -7.31
CA TRP A 712 -9.02 -15.13 -8.73
C TRP A 712 -9.63 -16.51 -9.03
N SER A 713 -9.57 -17.45 -8.09
CA SER A 713 -10.18 -18.79 -8.24
C SER A 713 -11.67 -18.82 -7.86
N LEU A 714 -12.20 -17.76 -7.26
CA LEU A 714 -13.57 -17.75 -6.73
C LEU A 714 -14.58 -17.82 -7.87
N GLU A 715 -15.38 -18.88 -7.93
CA GLU A 715 -16.31 -19.08 -9.06
C GLU A 715 -17.71 -18.52 -8.82
N SER A 716 -18.14 -18.38 -7.57
CA SER A 716 -19.50 -17.96 -7.21
C SER A 716 -19.55 -17.36 -5.80
N LEU A 717 -20.49 -16.43 -5.59
CA LEU A 717 -20.83 -15.89 -4.26
C LEU A 717 -21.69 -16.85 -3.42
N ALA A 718 -22.01 -18.04 -3.94
CA ALA A 718 -22.77 -19.05 -3.22
C ALA A 718 -22.13 -19.37 -1.86
N GLY A 719 -22.91 -19.21 -0.80
CA GLY A 719 -22.43 -19.28 0.59
C GLY A 719 -22.65 -17.97 1.33
N LEU A 720 -22.77 -16.85 0.60
CA LEU A 720 -23.29 -15.59 1.14
C LEU A 720 -24.81 -15.55 1.02
N ASP A 721 -25.43 -14.85 1.96
CA ASP A 721 -26.86 -14.60 1.97
C ASP A 721 -27.11 -13.16 2.41
N PHE A 722 -27.62 -12.35 1.48
CA PHE A 722 -27.74 -10.91 1.65
C PHE A 722 -29.09 -10.51 2.23
N SER A 723 -29.09 -9.43 3.02
CA SER A 723 -30.30 -8.74 3.42
C SER A 723 -30.90 -7.96 2.22
N GLN A 724 -32.17 -7.53 2.34
CA GLN A 724 -32.78 -6.65 1.33
C GLN A 724 -32.14 -5.25 1.30
N HIS A 725 -31.50 -4.85 2.39
CA HIS A 725 -30.87 -3.54 2.56
C HIS A 725 -29.42 -3.72 3.04
N VAL A 726 -28.47 -3.40 2.17
CA VAL A 726 -27.05 -3.35 2.50
C VAL A 726 -26.68 -1.90 2.80
N ALA A 727 -26.22 -1.61 4.00
CA ALA A 727 -26.00 -0.25 4.51
C ALA A 727 -24.79 0.45 3.86
N PHE A 728 -23.75 -0.31 3.53
CA PHE A 728 -22.49 0.19 2.98
C PHE A 728 -22.34 -0.20 1.51
N SER A 729 -21.11 -0.51 1.09
CA SER A 729 -20.79 -0.87 -0.29
C SER A 729 -20.82 -2.39 -0.48
N VAL A 730 -21.06 -2.79 -1.73
CA VAL A 730 -20.71 -4.12 -2.23
C VAL A 730 -19.65 -3.92 -3.31
N SER A 731 -18.46 -4.47 -3.10
CA SER A 731 -17.34 -4.41 -4.03
C SER A 731 -16.93 -5.84 -4.40
N LEU A 732 -16.97 -6.13 -5.71
CA LEU A 732 -16.53 -7.36 -6.33
C LEU A 732 -15.47 -7.00 -7.37
N GLU A 733 -14.22 -6.96 -6.96
CA GLU A 733 -13.12 -6.43 -7.78
C GLU A 733 -12.08 -7.53 -8.02
N TYR A 734 -11.55 -7.63 -9.25
CA TYR A 734 -10.47 -8.57 -9.59
C TYR A 734 -10.79 -10.06 -9.40
N ASN A 735 -12.06 -10.46 -9.31
CA ASN A 735 -12.46 -11.86 -9.16
C ASN A 735 -12.61 -12.54 -10.53
N SER A 736 -11.51 -12.72 -11.26
CA SER A 736 -11.51 -13.22 -12.66
C SER A 736 -12.18 -14.60 -12.82
N GLY A 737 -12.20 -15.42 -11.78
CA GLY A 737 -12.88 -16.72 -11.71
C GLY A 737 -14.41 -16.63 -11.68
N LEU A 738 -14.96 -15.49 -11.24
CA LEU A 738 -16.34 -15.33 -10.82
C LEU A 738 -17.29 -15.42 -12.02
N LYS A 739 -18.23 -16.36 -11.95
CA LYS A 739 -19.25 -16.62 -12.99
C LYS A 739 -20.66 -16.31 -12.52
N ASP A 740 -20.87 -16.30 -11.20
CA ASP A 740 -22.20 -16.35 -10.60
C ASP A 740 -22.29 -15.46 -9.35
N ILE A 741 -23.12 -14.43 -9.46
CA ILE A 741 -23.45 -13.51 -8.36
C ILE A 741 -24.90 -13.66 -7.89
N SER A 742 -25.58 -14.76 -8.23
CA SER A 742 -27.00 -14.98 -7.92
C SER A 742 -27.35 -14.95 -6.43
N ALA A 743 -26.35 -15.12 -5.54
CA ALA A 743 -26.51 -14.91 -4.10
C ALA A 743 -27.04 -13.50 -3.75
N MET A 744 -26.82 -12.51 -4.62
CA MET A 744 -27.25 -11.13 -4.43
C MET A 744 -28.76 -10.91 -4.66
N ALA A 745 -29.51 -11.93 -5.08
CA ALA A 745 -30.92 -11.81 -5.52
C ALA A 745 -31.86 -11.18 -4.49
N ALA A 746 -31.52 -11.20 -3.20
CA ALA A 746 -32.32 -10.60 -2.15
C ALA A 746 -32.18 -9.06 -2.08
N ILE A 747 -31.09 -8.49 -2.58
CA ILE A 747 -30.72 -7.09 -2.40
C ILE A 747 -31.70 -6.18 -3.15
N LYS A 748 -32.21 -5.17 -2.46
CA LYS A 748 -33.03 -4.09 -3.02
C LYS A 748 -32.31 -2.76 -2.99
N THR A 749 -31.55 -2.47 -1.93
CA THR A 749 -30.84 -1.20 -1.79
C THR A 749 -29.42 -1.42 -1.32
N ILE A 750 -28.47 -0.67 -1.90
CA ILE A 750 -27.08 -0.58 -1.48
C ILE A 750 -26.81 0.87 -1.08
N GLY A 751 -26.47 1.12 0.17
CA GLY A 751 -26.45 2.47 0.73
C GLY A 751 -25.32 3.37 0.20
N ARG A 752 -24.19 2.81 -0.25
CA ARG A 752 -23.03 3.60 -0.68
C ARG A 752 -22.67 3.39 -2.15
N LYS A 753 -22.10 2.24 -2.48
CA LYS A 753 -21.56 1.96 -3.82
C LYS A 753 -21.67 0.48 -4.17
N LEU A 754 -22.00 0.18 -5.43
CA LEU A 754 -21.85 -1.14 -6.01
C LEU A 754 -20.73 -1.09 -7.03
N THR A 755 -19.65 -1.85 -6.81
CA THR A 755 -18.56 -2.03 -7.77
C THR A 755 -18.52 -3.48 -8.23
N ILE A 756 -18.53 -3.71 -9.54
CA ILE A 756 -18.26 -5.01 -10.17
C ILE A 756 -17.20 -4.79 -11.23
N GLU A 757 -15.97 -5.10 -10.91
CA GLU A 757 -14.82 -4.78 -11.75
C GLU A 757 -13.97 -6.03 -12.02
N THR A 758 -13.51 -6.19 -13.26
CA THR A 758 -12.51 -7.21 -13.61
C THR A 758 -12.99 -8.65 -13.26
N CYS A 759 -14.30 -8.91 -13.28
CA CYS A 759 -14.89 -10.24 -13.09
C CYS A 759 -15.03 -10.95 -14.45
N HIS A 760 -13.90 -11.27 -15.08
CA HIS A 760 -13.78 -11.63 -16.50
C HIS A 760 -14.56 -12.87 -16.97
N ARG A 761 -15.02 -13.73 -16.06
CA ARG A 761 -15.86 -14.89 -16.39
C ARG A 761 -17.36 -14.63 -16.21
N LEU A 762 -17.74 -13.48 -15.67
CA LEU A 762 -19.14 -13.09 -15.48
C LEU A 762 -19.77 -12.74 -16.83
N THR A 763 -20.88 -13.41 -17.17
CA THR A 763 -21.60 -13.18 -18.44
C THR A 763 -22.89 -12.40 -18.28
N SER A 764 -23.44 -12.39 -17.07
CA SER A 764 -24.70 -11.74 -16.74
C SER A 764 -24.68 -11.19 -15.32
N LEU A 765 -25.46 -10.14 -15.07
CA LEU A 765 -25.69 -9.59 -13.73
C LEU A 765 -26.87 -10.28 -12.97
N ASN A 766 -27.24 -11.50 -13.38
CA ASN A 766 -28.29 -12.26 -12.70
C ASN A 766 -27.97 -12.42 -11.21
N GLY A 767 -28.94 -12.10 -10.35
CA GLY A 767 -28.75 -11.82 -8.94
C GLY A 767 -29.02 -10.36 -8.56
N LEU A 768 -29.11 -9.42 -9.50
CA LEU A 768 -29.42 -8.01 -9.21
C LEU A 768 -30.83 -7.58 -9.61
N GLU A 769 -31.71 -8.52 -9.96
CA GLU A 769 -33.05 -8.25 -10.54
C GLU A 769 -33.96 -7.44 -9.62
N ASN A 770 -33.71 -7.50 -8.31
CA ASN A 770 -34.50 -6.80 -7.30
C ASN A 770 -33.89 -5.47 -6.85
N LEU A 771 -32.72 -5.09 -7.38
CA LEU A 771 -32.02 -3.87 -7.02
C LEU A 771 -32.78 -2.65 -7.54
N ILE A 772 -33.12 -1.74 -6.63
CA ILE A 772 -33.89 -0.51 -6.90
C ILE A 772 -33.17 0.76 -6.43
N SER A 773 -32.11 0.67 -5.63
CA SER A 773 -31.36 1.87 -5.24
C SER A 773 -29.90 1.57 -4.94
N VAL A 774 -29.01 2.44 -5.41
CA VAL A 774 -27.58 2.41 -5.11
C VAL A 774 -27.09 3.83 -4.80
N GLY A 775 -26.50 4.01 -3.62
CA GLY A 775 -25.88 5.26 -3.18
C GLY A 775 -26.84 6.27 -2.55
N THR A 776 -26.36 7.52 -2.41
CA THR A 776 -27.13 8.64 -1.85
C THR A 776 -26.98 9.88 -2.74
N ALA A 777 -27.79 10.92 -2.51
CA ALA A 777 -27.74 12.18 -3.28
C ALA A 777 -26.36 12.87 -3.32
N ASN A 778 -25.45 12.52 -2.40
CA ASN A 778 -24.08 13.05 -2.35
C ASN A 778 -23.05 12.17 -3.06
N SER A 779 -23.45 11.02 -3.62
CA SER A 779 -22.58 10.13 -4.38
C SER A 779 -22.41 10.66 -5.82
N SER A 780 -21.16 10.79 -6.29
CA SER A 780 -20.87 11.17 -7.69
C SER A 780 -20.87 9.98 -8.65
N GLU A 781 -20.50 8.79 -8.16
CA GLU A 781 -20.44 7.51 -8.89
C GLU A 781 -20.84 6.37 -7.93
N SER A 782 -22.12 6.05 -7.88
CA SER A 782 -22.67 5.03 -6.97
C SER A 782 -22.66 3.61 -7.54
N LEU A 783 -22.67 3.48 -8.87
CA LEU A 783 -22.66 2.19 -9.56
C LEU A 783 -21.49 2.15 -10.55
N GLU A 784 -20.58 1.21 -10.36
CA GLU A 784 -19.44 1.00 -11.25
C GLU A 784 -19.42 -0.45 -11.72
N ILE A 785 -19.46 -0.64 -13.03
CA ILE A 785 -19.34 -1.95 -13.67
C ILE A 785 -18.31 -1.84 -14.78
N LEU A 786 -17.10 -2.31 -14.50
CA LEU A 786 -15.91 -1.98 -15.28
C LEU A 786 -15.13 -3.24 -15.67
N ASP A 787 -14.57 -3.26 -16.87
CA ASP A 787 -13.65 -4.31 -17.35
C ASP A 787 -14.15 -5.77 -17.23
N ASN A 788 -15.46 -6.00 -17.34
CA ASN A 788 -16.01 -7.36 -17.36
C ASN A 788 -16.08 -7.89 -18.81
N LYS A 789 -14.97 -8.43 -19.29
CA LYS A 789 -14.73 -8.82 -20.71
C LYS A 789 -15.70 -9.83 -21.32
N LYS A 790 -16.53 -10.51 -20.53
CA LYS A 790 -17.56 -11.44 -21.01
C LYS A 790 -18.98 -11.03 -20.65
N LEU A 791 -19.15 -9.89 -19.97
CA LEU A 791 -20.43 -9.44 -19.47
C LEU A 791 -21.27 -8.83 -20.59
N VAL A 792 -22.29 -9.58 -21.03
CA VAL A 792 -23.15 -9.21 -22.17
C VAL A 792 -24.61 -8.98 -21.77
N ASP A 793 -25.02 -9.43 -20.59
CA ASP A 793 -26.40 -9.35 -20.10
C ASP A 793 -26.49 -8.51 -18.81
N PHE A 794 -27.08 -7.31 -18.95
CA PHE A 794 -27.31 -6.35 -17.89
C PHE A 794 -28.78 -6.29 -17.45
N CYS A 795 -29.66 -7.16 -17.97
CA CYS A 795 -31.12 -7.02 -17.75
C CYS A 795 -31.56 -7.09 -16.29
N ALA A 796 -30.75 -7.67 -15.42
CA ALA A 796 -30.99 -7.62 -13.98
C ALA A 796 -31.06 -6.18 -13.43
N LEU A 797 -30.37 -5.22 -14.06
CA LEU A 797 -30.39 -3.82 -13.63
C LEU A 797 -31.58 -3.01 -14.17
N THR A 798 -32.48 -3.60 -14.97
CA THR A 798 -33.58 -2.82 -15.59
C THR A 798 -34.42 -2.10 -14.53
N SER A 799 -34.78 -2.77 -13.43
CA SER A 799 -35.56 -2.17 -12.35
C SER A 799 -34.87 -0.97 -11.70
N LEU A 800 -33.55 -1.02 -11.51
CA LEU A 800 -32.77 0.10 -10.98
C LEU A 800 -32.90 1.35 -11.85
N PHE A 801 -32.86 1.20 -13.17
CA PHE A 801 -32.92 2.33 -14.10
C PHE A 801 -34.35 2.78 -14.46
N THR A 802 -35.36 1.92 -14.34
CA THR A 802 -36.75 2.26 -14.70
C THR A 802 -37.59 2.73 -13.52
N GLU A 803 -37.38 2.15 -12.34
CA GLU A 803 -38.21 2.34 -11.15
C GLU A 803 -37.42 2.84 -9.93
N GLY A 804 -36.08 2.79 -10.01
CA GLY A 804 -35.17 3.03 -8.90
C GLY A 804 -34.38 4.34 -8.95
N ASP A 805 -33.45 4.47 -8.00
CA ASP A 805 -32.55 5.62 -7.84
C ASP A 805 -31.08 5.19 -7.96
N VAL A 806 -30.36 5.75 -8.93
CA VAL A 806 -28.89 5.58 -9.11
C VAL A 806 -28.22 6.95 -9.13
N PHE A 807 -27.34 7.21 -8.17
CA PHE A 807 -26.67 8.50 -7.99
C PHE A 807 -25.31 8.51 -8.69
N GLY A 808 -25.36 8.59 -10.02
CA GLY A 808 -24.19 8.46 -10.90
C GLY A 808 -23.82 7.00 -11.16
N TYR A 809 -23.47 6.69 -12.40
CA TYR A 809 -23.01 5.37 -12.82
C TYR A 809 -21.86 5.47 -13.82
N ASP A 810 -21.02 4.45 -13.82
CA ASP A 810 -19.99 4.22 -14.83
C ASP A 810 -20.06 2.76 -15.30
N ILE A 811 -20.37 2.58 -16.58
CA ILE A 811 -20.46 1.25 -17.23
C ILE A 811 -19.64 1.33 -18.50
N GLN A 812 -18.42 0.83 -18.44
CA GLN A 812 -17.48 0.87 -19.54
C GLN A 812 -16.52 -0.33 -19.50
N LEU A 813 -15.84 -0.57 -20.63
CA LEU A 813 -14.86 -1.65 -20.78
C LEU A 813 -15.42 -3.07 -20.58
N ASN A 814 -16.73 -3.25 -20.55
CA ASN A 814 -17.37 -4.56 -20.55
C ASN A 814 -17.58 -5.05 -22.00
N ALA A 815 -17.93 -6.33 -22.17
CA ALA A 815 -18.31 -6.86 -23.49
C ALA A 815 -19.53 -6.12 -24.08
N TYR A 816 -20.46 -5.70 -23.22
CA TYR A 816 -21.55 -4.80 -23.56
C TYR A 816 -21.62 -3.63 -22.58
N ASN A 817 -21.75 -2.40 -23.10
CA ASN A 817 -21.83 -1.19 -22.27
C ASN A 817 -23.15 -0.46 -22.57
N PRO A 818 -24.29 -0.93 -22.03
CA PRO A 818 -25.58 -0.30 -22.28
C PRO A 818 -25.64 1.10 -21.67
N THR A 819 -26.26 2.03 -22.39
CA THR A 819 -26.62 3.33 -21.82
C THR A 819 -27.86 3.20 -20.94
N GLU A 820 -28.12 4.19 -20.08
CA GLU A 820 -29.38 4.30 -19.35
C GLU A 820 -30.62 4.22 -20.28
N ALA A 821 -30.54 4.80 -21.48
CA ALA A 821 -31.63 4.73 -22.46
C ALA A 821 -31.84 3.30 -22.99
N ASP A 822 -30.77 2.55 -23.20
CA ASP A 822 -30.85 1.14 -23.60
C ASP A 822 -31.50 0.30 -22.49
N MET A 823 -31.09 0.52 -21.23
CA MET A 823 -31.67 -0.12 -20.05
C MET A 823 -33.17 0.16 -19.93
N LYS A 824 -33.59 1.42 -20.08
CA LYS A 824 -35.01 1.83 -20.01
C LYS A 824 -35.86 1.31 -21.17
N THR A 825 -35.26 1.02 -22.32
CA THR A 825 -35.96 0.51 -23.51
C THR A 825 -35.87 -1.02 -23.66
N GLY A 826 -35.27 -1.71 -22.68
CA GLY A 826 -35.14 -3.18 -22.67
C GLY A 826 -34.06 -3.71 -23.60
N LYS A 827 -33.15 -2.86 -24.10
CA LYS A 827 -31.94 -3.25 -24.82
C LYS A 827 -30.81 -3.53 -23.82
N CYS A 828 -31.05 -4.42 -22.88
CA CYS A 828 -30.12 -4.72 -21.80
C CYS A 828 -29.23 -5.94 -22.07
N VAL A 829 -29.29 -6.53 -23.26
CA VAL A 829 -28.43 -7.65 -23.68
C VAL A 829 -27.82 -7.39 -25.04
N LEU A 830 -26.52 -7.63 -25.19
CA LEU A 830 -25.87 -7.76 -26.49
C LEU A 830 -26.25 -9.11 -27.10
N ARG A 831 -27.09 -9.10 -28.13
CA ARG A 831 -27.44 -10.28 -28.93
C ARG A 831 -26.53 -10.35 -30.16
N ASP A 832 -26.02 -11.55 -30.44
CA ASP A 832 -25.19 -11.85 -31.62
C ASP A 832 -25.81 -11.39 -32.95
#